data_AF-A0A2D6N485-F1
#
_entry.id   AF-A0A2D6N485-F1
#
_cell.length_a   1.000
_cell.length_b   1.000
_cell.length_c   1.000
_cell.angle_alpha   90.00
_cell.angle_beta   90.00
_cell.angle_gamma   90.00
#
_symmetry.space_group_name_H-M   'P 1'
#
loop_
_entity.id
_entity.type
_entity.pdbx_description
1 polymer ?
#
loop_
_entity_poly.entity_id
_entity_poly.type
_entity_poly.pdbx_seq_one_letter_code
_entity_poly.pdbx_strand_id
1 'polypeptide(L)'
;MRGWLSRKLWITLLAASVAGVGAIDLFFLARSKAFLGSGFNSEALGGPADMVGFVVVAAVCDTALLLGLWALMRPPVRLLGLSPLRELLVVAGLSVFVPVIVNSILTRLHMILGDLIALESLFSLSGGDALGAAEEALATTALSLLLLIFAVALALLWLLTGWLERVLDSGSTGPTTRRGLTLFILSALAGVAVLLACERSAPNLAFGLRWKASGMALGGLGKELTDVDRDGLGLLSRPADFAPFDSERHAYATDHPGNGMDENGLGGDLPLGADSPRPVQGPALRAGGPSLILILLETFREDLLDLDFGDQPVAPNLRALAAEGASSRAAFAHTPMTWTSRGQLLQGRLVPAPGHPTLIDDFRAIGYQVAWISGQHDGLEGGEGLGLSGAHFFRDARDHIELRTTPSKRPISLQVSWQTVVADTEAFLKTRGTDRPLFLCINVVDTHFPYDHDQLEDILPVERITRADIRRSDARRVWEAYLNSVANVDRAVGRILAAAEAALGDDFAVVVTADHGEAFYEEGFLGHGQALDVAQSGIPLIVKGIQGTWPEPIGLADLRGLIARDLPHARPGGGPRFLSDPGRRLFQYMGSVEHPHRIALRWEGRVATHELADPPPREPSPDFDELIHAWESVRAGGDTGR
;
A
#
# COMPACT_ATOMS: atom_id res chain seq x y z
N MET A 1 -50.13 15.74 25.93
CA MET A 1 -48.76 15.90 26.48
C MET A 1 -47.91 14.62 26.44
N ARG A 2 -48.46 13.42 26.72
CA ARG A 2 -47.71 12.14 26.74
C ARG A 2 -46.96 11.77 25.44
N GLY A 3 -47.57 11.98 24.26
CA GLY A 3 -46.92 11.69 22.96
C GLY A 3 -45.87 12.71 22.50
N TRP A 4 -45.80 13.88 23.13
CA TRP A 4 -44.85 14.94 22.78
C TRP A 4 -43.50 14.75 23.48
N LEU A 5 -43.55 14.34 24.76
CA LEU A 5 -42.36 13.99 25.55
C LEU A 5 -41.65 12.74 25.01
N SER A 6 -42.40 11.72 24.56
CA SER A 6 -41.83 10.50 23.98
C SER A 6 -41.10 10.73 22.66
N ARG A 7 -41.68 11.57 21.79
CA ARG A 7 -41.06 11.93 20.51
C ARG A 7 -39.77 12.72 20.71
N LYS A 8 -39.73 13.61 21.70
CA LYS A 8 -38.50 14.33 22.08
C LYS A 8 -37.42 13.38 22.57
N LEU A 9 -37.76 12.43 23.43
CA LEU A 9 -36.78 11.46 23.95
C LEU A 9 -36.12 10.63 22.84
N TRP A 10 -36.89 10.07 21.91
CA TRP A 10 -36.32 9.30 20.80
C TRP A 10 -35.43 10.15 19.88
N ILE A 11 -35.86 11.37 19.54
CA ILE A 11 -35.05 12.29 18.71
C ILE A 11 -33.74 12.66 19.43
N THR A 12 -33.81 12.97 20.74
CA THR A 12 -32.63 13.27 21.55
C THR A 12 -31.68 12.08 21.61
N LEU A 13 -32.20 10.85 21.79
CA LEU A 13 -31.39 9.64 21.77
C LEU A 13 -30.73 9.41 20.42
N LEU A 14 -31.47 9.55 19.31
CA LEU A 14 -30.91 9.44 17.97
C LEU A 14 -29.80 10.47 17.74
N ALA A 15 -30.03 11.74 18.09
CA ALA A 15 -29.03 12.79 17.95
C ALA A 15 -27.77 12.53 18.80
N ALA A 16 -27.95 12.05 20.04
CA ALA A 16 -26.84 11.66 20.90
C ALA A 16 -26.07 10.44 20.35
N SER A 17 -26.77 9.46 19.79
CA SER A 17 -26.17 8.30 19.12
C SER A 17 -25.35 8.71 17.89
N VAL A 18 -25.89 9.61 17.04
CA VAL A 18 -25.18 10.14 15.87
C VAL A 18 -23.92 10.88 16.30
N ALA A 19 -24.01 11.79 17.28
CA ALA A 19 -22.85 12.52 17.79
C ALA A 19 -21.80 11.59 18.42
N GLY A 20 -22.25 10.57 19.16
CA GLY A 20 -21.38 9.57 19.78
C GLY A 20 -20.64 8.73 18.76
N VAL A 21 -21.33 8.18 17.76
CA VAL A 21 -20.72 7.44 16.65
C VAL A 21 -19.76 8.35 15.88
N GLY A 22 -20.18 9.56 15.52
CA GLY A 22 -19.33 10.53 14.83
C GLY A 22 -18.03 10.84 15.58
N ALA A 23 -18.09 11.04 16.90
CA ALA A 23 -16.90 11.29 17.72
C ALA A 23 -15.97 10.08 17.82
N ILE A 24 -16.53 8.87 17.96
CA ILE A 24 -15.76 7.61 18.01
C ILE A 24 -15.08 7.36 16.65
N ASP A 25 -15.81 7.56 15.56
CA ASP A 25 -15.31 7.41 14.21
C ASP A 25 -14.18 8.39 13.93
N LEU A 26 -14.34 9.65 14.35
CA LEU A 26 -13.31 10.66 14.23
C LEU A 26 -12.05 10.29 15.03
N PHE A 27 -12.22 9.72 16.24
CA PHE A 27 -11.11 9.19 17.03
C PHE A 27 -10.39 8.05 16.30
N PHE A 28 -11.13 7.12 15.70
CA PHE A 28 -10.56 6.02 14.94
C PHE A 28 -9.84 6.52 13.68
N LEU A 29 -10.46 7.40 12.89
CA LEU A 29 -9.86 8.01 11.71
C LEU A 29 -8.59 8.81 12.04
N ALA A 30 -8.61 9.57 13.15
CA ALA A 30 -7.44 10.29 13.63
C ALA A 30 -6.29 9.35 14.01
N ARG A 31 -6.61 8.18 14.57
CA ARG A 31 -5.61 7.22 15.07
C ARG A 31 -5.10 6.28 13.99
N SER A 32 -5.97 5.85 13.09
CA SER A 32 -5.67 4.81 12.09
C SER A 32 -5.18 5.43 10.80
N LYS A 33 -5.88 6.46 10.30
CA LYS A 33 -5.59 7.11 9.01
C LYS A 33 -4.87 8.44 9.14
N ALA A 34 -4.49 8.83 10.36
CA ALA A 34 -4.00 10.17 10.68
C ALA A 34 -4.82 11.30 10.01
N PHE A 35 -6.13 11.08 9.86
CA PHE A 35 -7.05 11.93 9.10
C PHE A 35 -7.15 13.37 9.65
N LEU A 36 -6.87 13.52 10.95
CA LEU A 36 -6.82 14.80 11.65
C LEU A 36 -5.41 15.39 11.81
N GLY A 37 -4.40 14.72 11.27
CA GLY A 37 -3.00 15.02 11.54
C GLY A 37 -2.11 14.55 10.40
N SER A 38 -1.07 13.79 10.72
CA SER A 38 -0.10 13.33 9.74
C SER A 38 0.56 12.05 10.23
N GLY A 39 0.43 10.99 9.45
CA GLY A 39 0.98 9.67 9.71
C GLY A 39 1.59 9.11 8.43
N PHE A 40 2.14 7.90 8.55
CA PHE A 40 2.59 7.12 7.40
C PHE A 40 1.37 6.82 6.51
N ASN A 41 1.46 7.17 5.22
CA ASN A 41 0.46 7.04 4.16
C ASN A 41 -0.91 7.74 4.38
N SER A 42 -0.94 8.89 5.08
CA SER A 42 -2.21 9.59 5.37
C SER A 42 -2.52 10.81 4.50
N GLU A 43 -3.72 10.86 3.91
CA GLU A 43 -4.37 12.07 3.37
C GLU A 43 -5.19 12.78 4.45
N ALA A 44 -4.70 13.93 4.95
CA ALA A 44 -5.31 14.65 6.08
C ALA A 44 -6.25 15.80 5.65
N LEU A 45 -7.19 16.17 6.53
CA LEU A 45 -8.09 17.31 6.30
C LEU A 45 -7.34 18.65 6.21
N GLY A 46 -7.77 19.52 5.28
CA GLY A 46 -7.10 20.78 4.94
C GLY A 46 -7.32 21.94 5.92
N GLY A 47 -8.24 21.81 6.89
CA GLY A 47 -8.44 22.82 7.93
C GLY A 47 -9.79 22.74 8.68
N PRO A 48 -10.10 23.74 9.54
CA PRO A 48 -11.32 23.73 10.36
C PRO A 48 -12.63 23.73 9.57
N ALA A 49 -12.66 24.34 8.38
CA ALA A 49 -13.85 24.34 7.52
C ALA A 49 -14.17 22.94 6.99
N ASP A 50 -13.14 22.21 6.54
CA ASP A 50 -13.28 20.82 6.08
C ASP A 50 -13.70 19.90 7.23
N MET A 51 -13.18 20.14 8.43
CA MET A 51 -13.62 19.42 9.64
C MET A 51 -15.12 19.61 9.90
N VAL A 52 -15.61 20.85 9.86
CA VAL A 52 -17.03 21.14 10.06
C VAL A 52 -17.86 20.48 8.95
N GLY A 53 -17.41 20.61 7.70
CA GLY A 53 -18.06 19.96 6.55
C GLY A 53 -18.13 18.44 6.71
N PHE A 54 -17.03 17.82 7.12
CA PHE A 54 -16.95 16.38 7.38
C PHE A 54 -17.93 15.95 8.48
N VAL A 55 -17.95 16.64 9.62
CA VAL A 55 -18.85 16.30 10.73
C VAL A 55 -20.33 16.39 10.32
N VAL A 56 -20.70 17.41 9.55
CA VAL A 56 -22.08 17.58 9.06
C VAL A 56 -22.48 16.46 8.11
N VAL A 57 -21.63 16.15 7.12
CA VAL A 57 -21.90 15.09 6.15
C VAL A 57 -21.91 13.70 6.80
N ALA A 58 -20.94 13.43 7.68
CA ALA A 58 -20.85 12.21 8.46
C ALA A 58 -22.14 11.99 9.27
N ALA A 59 -22.69 13.04 9.90
CA ALA A 59 -23.92 12.94 10.66
C ALA A 59 -25.14 12.51 9.81
N VAL A 60 -25.21 12.91 8.54
CA VAL A 60 -26.26 12.45 7.61
C VAL A 60 -26.12 10.94 7.36
N CYS A 61 -24.90 10.48 7.09
CA CYS A 61 -24.61 9.07 6.86
C CYS A 61 -24.87 8.22 8.10
N ASP A 62 -24.41 8.67 9.27
CA ASP A 62 -24.58 8.00 10.56
C ASP A 62 -26.06 7.92 10.95
N THR A 63 -26.85 8.95 10.65
CA THR A 63 -28.30 8.94 10.86
C THR A 63 -28.96 7.80 10.07
N ALA A 64 -28.58 7.62 8.80
CA ALA A 64 -29.13 6.55 7.98
C ALA A 64 -28.73 5.17 8.50
N LEU A 65 -27.45 4.95 8.79
CA LEU A 65 -26.99 3.68 9.35
C LEU A 65 -27.73 3.33 10.65
N LEU A 66 -27.83 4.29 11.58
CA LEU A 66 -28.49 4.08 12.87
C LEU A 66 -29.99 3.81 12.74
N LEU A 67 -30.69 4.45 11.79
CA LEU A 67 -32.09 4.17 11.51
C LEU A 67 -32.30 2.79 10.89
N GLY A 68 -31.38 2.35 10.03
CA GLY A 68 -31.37 1.00 9.45
C GLY A 68 -31.17 -0.07 10.51
N LEU A 69 -30.14 0.10 11.35
CA LEU A 69 -29.87 -0.79 12.49
C LEU A 69 -31.03 -0.80 13.49
N TRP A 70 -31.65 0.36 13.74
CA TRP A 70 -32.85 0.44 14.56
C TRP A 70 -34.00 -0.41 13.99
N ALA A 71 -34.27 -0.29 12.70
CA ALA A 71 -35.33 -1.04 12.04
C ALA A 71 -35.05 -2.56 12.04
N LEU A 72 -33.78 -2.95 11.90
CA LEU A 72 -33.32 -4.34 11.90
C LEU A 72 -33.34 -4.98 13.29
N MET A 73 -32.86 -4.27 14.32
CA MET A 73 -32.68 -4.82 15.68
C MET A 73 -33.96 -4.81 16.50
N ARG A 74 -34.92 -3.95 16.17
CA ARG A 74 -36.14 -3.79 16.96
C ARG A 74 -37.07 -5.03 16.97
N PRO A 75 -37.36 -5.72 15.84
CA PRO A 75 -38.18 -6.93 15.84
C PRO A 75 -37.68 -8.03 16.80
N PRO A 76 -36.39 -8.45 16.79
CA PRO A 76 -35.92 -9.48 17.72
C PRO A 76 -35.91 -9.00 19.17
N VAL A 77 -35.55 -7.73 19.45
CA VAL A 77 -35.57 -7.19 20.82
C VAL A 77 -36.98 -7.16 21.41
N ARG A 78 -38.01 -6.93 20.58
CA ARG A 78 -39.42 -6.98 21.02
C ARG A 78 -39.86 -8.36 21.52
N LEU A 79 -39.26 -9.43 21.01
CA LEU A 79 -39.58 -10.79 21.46
C LEU A 79 -39.17 -11.03 22.92
N LEU A 80 -38.30 -10.18 23.47
CA LEU A 80 -37.86 -10.24 24.87
C LEU A 80 -38.89 -9.68 25.87
N GLY A 81 -40.02 -9.13 25.39
CA GLY A 81 -41.10 -8.65 26.26
C GLY A 81 -40.72 -7.46 27.15
N LEU A 82 -39.74 -6.65 26.73
CA LEU A 82 -39.26 -5.50 27.48
C LEU A 82 -40.30 -4.37 27.55
N SER A 83 -40.16 -3.50 28.55
CA SER A 83 -40.92 -2.24 28.58
C SER A 83 -40.57 -1.37 27.35
N PRO A 84 -41.45 -0.44 26.94
CA PRO A 84 -41.17 0.48 25.83
C PRO A 84 -39.86 1.27 25.98
N LEU A 85 -39.53 1.72 27.19
CA LEU A 85 -38.31 2.46 27.47
C LEU A 85 -37.06 1.58 27.37
N ARG A 86 -37.13 0.33 27.87
CA ARG A 86 -36.04 -0.64 27.77
C ARG A 86 -35.83 -1.10 26.34
N GLU A 87 -36.89 -1.40 25.59
CA GLU A 87 -36.82 -1.67 24.15
C GLU A 87 -36.09 -0.53 23.43
N LEU A 88 -36.51 0.72 23.69
CA LEU A 88 -35.95 1.92 23.06
C LEU A 88 -34.44 2.05 23.32
N LEU A 89 -34.01 1.87 24.57
CA LEU A 89 -32.62 2.05 24.96
C LEU A 89 -31.73 0.88 24.53
N VAL A 90 -32.22 -0.36 24.59
CA VAL A 90 -31.49 -1.54 24.09
C VAL A 90 -31.27 -1.45 22.58
N VAL A 91 -32.30 -1.10 21.81
CA VAL A 91 -32.16 -0.95 20.35
C VAL A 91 -31.21 0.20 20.00
N ALA A 92 -31.29 1.34 20.69
CA ALA A 92 -30.34 2.45 20.49
C ALA A 92 -28.91 2.04 20.83
N GLY A 93 -28.71 1.33 21.95
CA GLY A 93 -27.40 0.83 22.37
C GLY A 93 -26.80 -0.15 21.37
N LEU A 94 -27.58 -1.14 20.91
CA LEU A 94 -27.15 -2.08 19.86
C LEU A 94 -26.81 -1.36 18.54
N SER A 95 -27.62 -0.37 18.16
CA SER A 95 -27.40 0.39 16.92
C SER A 95 -26.12 1.21 16.96
N VAL A 96 -25.70 1.73 18.12
CA VAL A 96 -24.40 2.39 18.29
C VAL A 96 -23.26 1.37 18.36
N PHE A 97 -23.49 0.22 18.98
CA PHE A 97 -22.42 -0.75 19.21
C PHE A 97 -21.90 -1.41 17.93
N VAL A 98 -22.78 -1.72 16.99
CA VAL A 98 -22.40 -2.31 15.69
C VAL A 98 -21.34 -1.47 14.94
N PRO A 99 -21.55 -0.17 14.63
CA PRO A 99 -20.54 0.63 13.94
C PRO A 99 -19.26 0.78 14.76
N VAL A 100 -19.35 0.87 16.09
CA VAL A 100 -18.15 0.95 16.96
C VAL A 100 -17.31 -0.33 16.87
N ILE A 101 -17.92 -1.51 16.89
CA ILE A 101 -17.19 -2.77 16.67
C ILE A 101 -16.58 -2.80 15.28
N VAL A 102 -17.37 -2.50 14.24
CA VAL A 102 -16.90 -2.52 12.85
C VAL A 102 -15.67 -1.61 12.70
N ASN A 103 -15.75 -0.37 13.19
CA ASN A 103 -14.62 0.57 13.12
C ASN A 103 -13.44 0.14 13.98
N SER A 104 -13.68 -0.52 15.12
CA SER A 104 -12.60 -1.09 15.94
C SER A 104 -11.88 -2.22 15.20
N ILE A 105 -12.61 -3.13 14.55
CA ILE A 105 -12.05 -4.22 13.75
C ILE A 105 -11.28 -3.63 12.58
N LEU A 106 -11.88 -2.74 11.80
CA LEU A 106 -11.25 -2.15 10.61
C LEU A 106 -10.02 -1.31 10.95
N THR A 107 -10.08 -0.50 12.00
CA THR A 107 -8.91 0.24 12.49
C THR A 107 -7.81 -0.72 12.87
N ARG A 108 -8.15 -1.84 13.50
CA ARG A 108 -7.16 -2.83 13.91
C ARG A 108 -6.59 -3.56 12.71
N LEU A 109 -7.41 -3.97 11.74
CA LEU A 109 -6.95 -4.55 10.47
C LEU A 109 -6.02 -3.57 9.75
N HIS A 110 -6.39 -2.29 9.66
CA HIS A 110 -5.54 -1.28 9.06
C HIS A 110 -4.22 -1.06 9.84
N MET A 111 -4.25 -0.99 11.18
CA MET A 111 -3.03 -0.99 12.00
C MET A 111 -2.22 -2.29 11.86
N ILE A 112 -2.84 -3.38 11.38
CA ILE A 112 -2.20 -4.66 11.10
C ILE A 112 -1.51 -4.64 9.74
N LEU A 113 -2.21 -4.13 8.73
CA LEU A 113 -1.97 -4.41 7.33
C LEU A 113 -1.55 -3.17 6.52
N GLY A 114 -1.59 -1.98 7.12
CA GLY A 114 -1.38 -0.72 6.41
C GLY A 114 -2.54 -0.35 5.48
N ASP A 115 -2.32 0.61 4.58
CA ASP A 115 -3.30 1.04 3.58
C ASP A 115 -3.40 0.11 2.36
N LEU A 116 -2.45 -0.82 2.21
CA LEU A 116 -2.17 -1.52 0.96
C LEU A 116 -2.83 -2.90 0.79
N ILE A 117 -3.63 -3.33 1.77
CA ILE A 117 -4.23 -4.67 1.73
C ILE A 117 -5.75 -4.53 1.65
N ALA A 118 -6.29 -4.75 0.44
CA ALA A 118 -7.72 -4.95 0.25
C ALA A 118 -8.18 -6.12 1.14
N LEU A 119 -9.42 -6.05 1.66
CA LEU A 119 -9.99 -7.13 2.47
C LEU A 119 -9.93 -8.50 1.74
N GLU A 120 -9.88 -8.47 0.42
CA GLU A 120 -9.72 -9.61 -0.49
C GLU A 120 -8.35 -10.32 -0.34
N SER A 121 -7.26 -9.56 -0.20
CA SER A 121 -5.92 -10.07 0.10
C SER A 121 -5.81 -10.62 1.53
N LEU A 122 -6.69 -10.19 2.44
CA LEU A 122 -6.79 -10.74 3.79
C LEU A 122 -7.35 -12.18 3.77
N PHE A 123 -8.20 -12.50 2.80
CA PHE A 123 -8.71 -13.86 2.57
C PHE A 123 -7.70 -14.75 1.83
N SER A 124 -6.77 -14.18 1.05
CA SER A 124 -5.63 -14.96 0.49
C SER A 124 -4.57 -15.27 1.55
N LEU A 125 -4.30 -14.33 2.47
CA LEU A 125 -3.33 -14.48 3.57
C LEU A 125 -3.68 -15.61 4.54
N SER A 126 -4.94 -16.00 4.64
CA SER A 126 -5.38 -17.15 5.45
C SER A 126 -5.60 -18.44 4.67
N GLY A 127 -5.11 -18.52 3.42
CA GLY A 127 -5.29 -19.70 2.57
C GLY A 127 -6.75 -19.98 2.21
N GLY A 128 -7.59 -18.93 2.15
CA GLY A 128 -9.03 -19.04 1.93
C GLY A 128 -9.86 -19.29 3.19
N ASP A 129 -9.24 -19.40 4.38
CA ASP A 129 -9.97 -19.55 5.64
C ASP A 129 -10.35 -18.19 6.24
N ALA A 130 -11.50 -17.68 5.80
CA ALA A 130 -12.13 -16.48 6.34
C ALA A 130 -12.33 -16.53 7.86
N LEU A 131 -12.50 -17.72 8.43
CA LEU A 131 -12.75 -17.90 9.86
C LEU A 131 -11.46 -17.76 10.67
N GLY A 132 -10.32 -18.26 10.18
CA GLY A 132 -9.03 -18.13 10.86
C GLY A 132 -8.51 -16.70 10.96
N ALA A 133 -8.59 -15.92 9.88
CA ALA A 133 -8.21 -14.50 9.90
C ALA A 133 -9.15 -13.66 10.79
N ALA A 134 -10.45 -13.96 10.74
CA ALA A 134 -11.41 -13.38 11.66
C ALA A 134 -11.09 -13.79 13.09
N GLU A 135 -10.77 -15.04 13.37
CA GLU A 135 -10.45 -15.56 14.70
C GLU A 135 -9.21 -14.87 15.28
N GLU A 136 -8.15 -14.63 14.51
CA GLU A 136 -6.97 -13.90 14.98
C GLU A 136 -7.23 -12.39 15.18
N ALA A 137 -8.11 -11.78 14.37
CA ALA A 137 -8.60 -10.43 14.60
C ALA A 137 -9.49 -10.34 15.86
N LEU A 138 -10.32 -11.37 16.10
CA LEU A 138 -11.32 -11.50 17.17
C LEU A 138 -10.72 -11.99 18.52
N ALA A 139 -9.62 -12.76 18.52
CA ALA A 139 -9.02 -13.41 19.69
C ALA A 139 -8.28 -12.46 20.65
N THR A 140 -8.57 -11.17 20.57
CA THR A 140 -7.70 -10.14 21.15
C THR A 140 -8.36 -9.38 22.28
N THR A 141 -7.54 -9.04 23.28
CA THR A 141 -7.95 -8.37 24.51
C THR A 141 -8.72 -7.07 24.27
N ALA A 142 -8.48 -6.38 23.16
CA ALA A 142 -9.18 -5.15 22.78
C ALA A 142 -10.67 -5.39 22.46
N LEU A 143 -10.99 -6.46 21.71
CA LEU A 143 -12.38 -6.78 21.39
C LEU A 143 -13.12 -7.32 22.62
N SER A 144 -12.46 -8.16 23.42
CA SER A 144 -13.00 -8.65 24.70
C SER A 144 -13.27 -7.50 25.66
N LEU A 145 -12.40 -6.48 25.70
CA LEU A 145 -12.60 -5.26 26.48
C LEU A 145 -13.74 -4.40 25.93
N LEU A 146 -13.87 -4.26 24.61
CA LEU A 146 -15.00 -3.57 23.98
C LEU A 146 -16.33 -4.26 24.27
N LEU A 147 -16.37 -5.59 24.19
CA LEU A 147 -17.53 -6.42 24.55
C LEU A 147 -17.86 -6.29 26.03
N LEU A 148 -16.85 -6.25 26.90
CA LEU A 148 -17.04 -6.03 28.34
C LEU A 148 -17.56 -4.61 28.62
N ILE A 149 -16.96 -3.58 28.02
CA ILE A 149 -17.43 -2.19 28.11
C ILE A 149 -18.88 -2.10 27.65
N PHE A 150 -19.22 -2.77 26.56
CA PHE A 150 -20.59 -2.81 26.06
C PHE A 150 -21.54 -3.55 26.99
N ALA A 151 -21.15 -4.69 27.56
CA ALA A 151 -21.94 -5.42 28.53
C ALA A 151 -22.16 -4.59 29.81
N VAL A 152 -21.13 -3.90 30.29
CA VAL A 152 -21.22 -2.95 31.41
C VAL A 152 -22.11 -1.76 31.04
N ALA A 153 -21.97 -1.19 29.85
CA ALA A 153 -22.81 -0.10 29.36
C ALA A 153 -24.28 -0.53 29.27
N LEU A 154 -24.57 -1.73 28.75
CA LEU A 154 -25.91 -2.31 28.73
C LEU A 154 -26.44 -2.55 30.15
N ALA A 155 -25.62 -3.03 31.08
CA ALA A 155 -26.01 -3.25 32.47
C ALA A 155 -26.29 -1.91 33.19
N LEU A 156 -25.46 -0.90 32.99
CA LEU A 156 -25.68 0.46 33.52
C LEU A 156 -26.92 1.09 32.90
N LEU A 157 -27.12 0.93 31.59
CA LEU A 157 -28.31 1.37 30.88
C LEU A 157 -29.54 0.67 31.42
N TRP A 158 -29.46 -0.63 31.70
CA TRP A 158 -30.52 -1.42 32.32
C TRP A 158 -30.86 -0.92 33.72
N LEU A 159 -29.86 -0.67 34.58
CA LEU A 159 -30.07 -0.09 35.91
C LEU A 159 -30.68 1.32 35.84
N LEU A 160 -30.18 2.15 34.92
CA LEU A 160 -30.70 3.49 34.65
C LEU A 160 -32.15 3.41 34.16
N THR A 161 -32.51 2.47 33.29
CA THR A 161 -33.90 2.28 32.84
C THR A 161 -34.80 1.88 33.99
N GLY A 162 -34.35 1.01 34.90
CA GLY A 162 -35.13 0.60 36.08
C GLY A 162 -35.36 1.75 37.06
N TRP A 163 -34.45 2.73 37.11
CA TRP A 163 -34.65 3.98 37.85
C TRP A 163 -35.56 4.95 37.07
N LEU A 164 -35.30 5.17 35.78
CA LEU A 164 -36.07 6.05 34.91
C LEU A 164 -37.53 5.60 34.80
N GLU A 165 -37.84 4.31 34.76
CA GLU A 165 -39.21 3.79 34.78
C GLU A 165 -39.98 4.17 36.06
N ARG A 166 -39.28 4.33 37.19
CA ARG A 166 -39.89 4.76 38.45
C ARG A 166 -40.15 6.26 38.50
N VAL A 167 -39.40 7.04 37.72
CA VAL A 167 -39.42 8.51 37.73
C VAL A 167 -40.19 9.08 36.52
N LEU A 168 -40.17 8.39 35.40
CA LEU A 168 -40.79 8.72 34.13
C LEU A 168 -41.90 7.72 33.82
N ASP A 169 -43.15 8.15 33.95
CA ASP A 169 -44.34 7.42 33.48
C ASP A 169 -44.41 7.45 31.94
N SER A 170 -43.50 6.72 31.29
CA SER A 170 -43.19 6.89 29.87
C SER A 170 -43.59 5.68 29.03
N GLY A 171 -44.75 5.78 28.38
CA GLY A 171 -45.14 4.95 27.23
C GLY A 171 -44.34 5.28 25.96
N SER A 172 -43.08 5.71 26.10
CA SER A 172 -42.26 6.18 24.99
C SER A 172 -41.86 5.02 24.11
N THR A 173 -42.44 4.98 22.92
CA THR A 173 -42.02 4.07 21.87
C THR A 173 -41.34 4.90 20.79
N GLY A 174 -40.13 4.48 20.37
CA GLY A 174 -39.56 4.97 19.12
C GLY A 174 -40.49 4.66 17.93
N PRO A 175 -40.15 5.10 16.72
CA PRO A 175 -40.96 4.85 15.53
C PRO A 175 -41.26 3.36 15.38
N THR A 176 -42.46 3.05 14.86
CA THR A 176 -42.82 1.68 14.47
C THR A 176 -41.78 1.11 13.51
N THR A 177 -41.60 -0.21 13.40
CA THR A 177 -40.60 -0.80 12.50
C THR A 177 -40.82 -0.33 11.06
N ARG A 178 -42.09 -0.22 10.62
CA ARG A 178 -42.44 0.37 9.31
C ARG A 178 -42.01 1.83 9.19
N ARG A 179 -42.30 2.68 10.18
CA ARG A 179 -41.86 4.10 10.15
C ARG A 179 -40.35 4.23 10.23
N GLY A 180 -39.67 3.38 11.00
CA GLY A 180 -38.21 3.32 11.07
C GLY A 180 -37.61 2.95 9.73
N LEU A 181 -38.17 1.95 9.03
CA LEU A 181 -37.78 1.56 7.68
C LEU A 181 -38.01 2.70 6.67
N THR A 182 -39.14 3.40 6.72
CA THR A 182 -39.38 4.57 5.86
C THR A 182 -38.36 5.66 6.12
N LEU A 183 -38.08 5.99 7.38
CA LEU A 183 -37.07 6.99 7.74
C LEU A 183 -35.67 6.54 7.29
N PHE A 184 -35.33 5.27 7.47
CA PHE A 184 -34.10 4.67 6.96
C PHE A 184 -33.99 4.87 5.46
N ILE A 185 -34.97 4.44 4.66
CA ILE A 185 -34.95 4.57 3.20
C ILE A 185 -34.73 6.02 2.79
N LEU A 186 -35.48 6.96 3.36
CA LEU A 186 -35.34 8.39 3.05
C LEU A 186 -33.94 8.92 3.42
N SER A 187 -33.43 8.56 4.61
CA SER A 187 -32.11 8.97 5.06
C SER A 187 -30.97 8.28 4.30
N ALA A 188 -31.16 7.03 3.85
CA ALA A 188 -30.19 6.27 3.08
C ALA A 188 -30.08 6.84 1.67
N LEU A 189 -31.21 7.18 1.03
CA LEU A 189 -31.21 7.92 -0.24
C LEU A 189 -30.53 9.29 -0.09
N ALA A 190 -30.82 10.02 0.99
CA ALA A 190 -30.13 11.28 1.27
C ALA A 190 -28.63 11.08 1.51
N GLY A 191 -28.24 10.03 2.24
CA GLY A 191 -26.85 9.68 2.51
C GLY A 191 -26.10 9.30 1.23
N VAL A 192 -26.67 8.45 0.38
CA VAL A 192 -26.13 8.10 -0.94
C VAL A 192 -25.99 9.36 -1.81
N ALA A 193 -27.00 10.24 -1.84
CA ALA A 193 -26.93 11.48 -2.60
C ALA A 193 -25.83 12.42 -2.09
N VAL A 194 -25.65 12.51 -0.77
CA VAL A 194 -24.56 13.31 -0.17
C VAL A 194 -23.20 12.70 -0.46
N LEU A 195 -23.06 11.37 -0.40
CA LEU A 195 -21.82 10.69 -0.81
C LEU A 195 -21.48 11.00 -2.26
N LEU A 196 -22.45 10.87 -3.18
CA LEU A 196 -22.27 11.23 -4.59
C LEU A 196 -21.85 12.71 -4.77
N ALA A 197 -22.43 13.62 -3.99
CA ALA A 197 -22.07 15.04 -4.02
C ALA A 197 -20.66 15.30 -3.48
N CYS A 198 -20.27 14.62 -2.39
CA CYS A 198 -18.93 14.70 -1.81
C CYS A 198 -17.88 14.13 -2.75
N GLU A 199 -18.14 13.00 -3.42
CA GLU A 199 -17.21 12.44 -4.40
C GLU A 199 -16.90 13.43 -5.53
N ARG A 200 -17.89 14.21 -5.95
CA ARG A 200 -17.72 15.20 -7.03
C ARG A 200 -17.11 16.53 -6.59
N SER A 201 -17.32 16.94 -5.34
CA SER A 201 -17.10 18.35 -4.93
C SER A 201 -16.18 18.50 -3.72
N ALA A 202 -15.90 17.44 -2.98
CA ALA A 202 -15.15 17.46 -1.72
C ALA A 202 -14.41 16.12 -1.48
N PRO A 203 -13.39 15.80 -2.30
CA PRO A 203 -12.71 14.49 -2.26
C PRO A 203 -12.10 14.16 -0.90
N ASN A 204 -11.59 15.16 -0.16
CA ASN A 204 -11.04 14.99 1.20
C ASN A 204 -12.11 14.53 2.21
N LEU A 205 -13.35 15.03 2.08
CA LEU A 205 -14.46 14.60 2.94
C LEU A 205 -14.89 13.18 2.55
N ALA A 206 -14.98 12.92 1.25
CA ALA A 206 -15.28 11.60 0.74
C ALA A 206 -14.26 10.57 1.27
N PHE A 207 -12.96 10.92 1.35
CA PHE A 207 -11.92 10.06 1.93
C PHE A 207 -12.27 9.59 3.33
N GLY A 208 -12.56 10.51 4.25
CA GLY A 208 -12.93 10.13 5.61
C GLY A 208 -14.21 9.28 5.68
N LEU A 209 -15.18 9.53 4.80
CA LEU A 209 -16.46 8.81 4.78
C LEU A 209 -16.27 7.36 4.34
N ARG A 210 -15.37 7.10 3.38
CA ARG A 210 -15.04 5.73 2.93
C ARG A 210 -14.53 4.82 4.02
N TRP A 211 -13.94 5.40 5.06
CA TRP A 211 -13.38 4.66 6.19
C TRP A 211 -14.32 4.64 7.41
N LYS A 212 -15.52 5.21 7.31
CA LYS A 212 -16.59 5.09 8.33
C LYS A 212 -17.51 3.94 8.00
N ALA A 213 -17.92 3.18 9.01
CA ALA A 213 -18.96 2.14 8.89
C ALA A 213 -20.21 2.63 8.11
N SER A 214 -20.65 3.86 8.37
CA SER A 214 -21.80 4.45 7.67
C SER A 214 -21.53 4.77 6.21
N GLY A 215 -20.36 5.31 5.88
CA GLY A 215 -19.99 5.59 4.50
C GLY A 215 -19.70 4.33 3.68
N MET A 216 -19.11 3.28 4.28
CA MET A 216 -18.98 1.98 3.61
C MET A 216 -20.34 1.33 3.34
N ALA A 217 -21.23 1.31 4.33
CA ALA A 217 -22.55 0.71 4.18
C ALA A 217 -23.39 1.44 3.11
N LEU A 218 -23.38 2.77 3.14
CA LEU A 218 -24.11 3.59 2.16
C LEU A 218 -23.42 3.64 0.80
N GLY A 219 -22.09 3.58 0.76
CA GLY A 219 -21.31 3.47 -0.47
C GLY A 219 -21.61 2.18 -1.20
N GLY A 220 -21.59 1.05 -0.48
CA GLY A 220 -22.00 -0.25 -1.00
C GLY A 220 -23.46 -0.25 -1.46
N LEU A 221 -24.37 0.30 -0.66
CA LEU A 221 -25.77 0.45 -1.09
C LEU A 221 -25.88 1.32 -2.35
N GLY A 222 -25.18 2.43 -2.41
CA GLY A 222 -25.21 3.34 -3.56
C GLY A 222 -24.63 2.70 -4.81
N LYS A 223 -23.54 1.93 -4.70
CA LYS A 223 -23.02 1.06 -5.76
C LYS A 223 -24.13 0.15 -6.30
N GLU A 224 -24.71 -0.70 -5.45
CA GLU A 224 -25.76 -1.65 -5.87
C GLU A 224 -27.03 -0.97 -6.40
N LEU A 225 -27.38 0.23 -5.90
CA LEU A 225 -28.53 0.99 -6.39
C LEU A 225 -28.28 1.65 -7.75
N THR A 226 -27.02 1.79 -8.16
CA THR A 226 -26.62 2.50 -9.38
C THR A 226 -25.96 1.61 -10.42
N ASP A 227 -25.63 0.38 -10.06
CA ASP A 227 -25.23 -0.74 -10.94
C ASP A 227 -26.47 -1.32 -11.65
N VAL A 228 -26.90 -0.67 -12.74
CA VAL A 228 -28.16 -1.03 -13.42
C VAL A 228 -27.98 -2.18 -14.41
N ASP A 229 -26.80 -2.29 -15.04
CA ASP A 229 -26.47 -3.33 -16.03
C ASP A 229 -25.77 -4.57 -15.45
N ARG A 230 -25.37 -4.52 -14.16
CA ARG A 230 -24.78 -5.65 -13.40
C ARG A 230 -23.37 -6.02 -13.84
N ASP A 231 -22.59 -5.04 -14.26
CA ASP A 231 -21.14 -5.19 -14.50
C ASP A 231 -20.34 -5.22 -13.18
N GLY A 232 -20.99 -4.92 -12.05
CA GLY A 232 -20.37 -4.90 -10.73
C GLY A 232 -19.83 -3.52 -10.34
N LEU A 233 -20.06 -2.47 -11.13
CA LEU A 233 -19.69 -1.09 -10.87
C LEU A 233 -20.94 -0.20 -10.79
N GLY A 234 -20.81 0.94 -10.11
CA GLY A 234 -21.88 1.91 -9.98
C GLY A 234 -21.31 3.30 -9.76
N LEU A 235 -22.17 4.30 -9.55
CA LEU A 235 -21.78 5.70 -9.43
C LEU A 235 -20.95 6.03 -8.18
N LEU A 236 -20.93 5.13 -7.18
CA LEU A 236 -20.07 5.21 -5.99
C LEU A 236 -18.94 4.17 -6.00
N SER A 237 -18.78 3.42 -7.09
CA SER A 237 -17.59 2.59 -7.31
C SER A 237 -16.35 3.45 -7.54
N ARG A 238 -15.19 2.80 -7.52
CA ARG A 238 -13.90 3.42 -7.82
C ARG A 238 -13.12 2.57 -8.80
N PRO A 239 -12.94 3.04 -10.03
CA PRO A 239 -13.60 4.21 -10.63
C PRO A 239 -15.13 4.09 -10.62
N ALA A 240 -15.81 5.24 -10.73
CA ALA A 240 -17.25 5.25 -10.90
C ALA A 240 -17.62 4.73 -12.28
N ASP A 241 -18.74 4.03 -12.37
CA ASP A 241 -19.30 3.60 -13.63
C ASP A 241 -19.77 4.81 -14.46
N PHE A 242 -19.22 4.94 -15.67
CA PHE A 242 -19.53 6.02 -16.60
C PHE A 242 -20.61 5.65 -17.63
N ALA A 243 -20.93 4.36 -17.78
CA ALA A 243 -21.92 3.87 -18.71
C ALA A 243 -22.88 2.88 -18.02
N PRO A 244 -23.69 3.35 -17.04
CA PRO A 244 -24.48 2.50 -16.15
C PRO A 244 -25.62 1.72 -16.79
N PHE A 245 -25.71 1.68 -18.10
CA PHE A 245 -26.73 0.93 -18.83
C PHE A 245 -26.11 0.05 -19.91
N ASP A 246 -24.80 -0.16 -19.87
CA ASP A 246 -23.99 -0.86 -20.87
C ASP A 246 -22.85 -1.65 -20.19
N SER A 247 -23.11 -2.92 -19.89
CA SER A 247 -22.17 -3.77 -19.17
C SER A 247 -20.86 -4.06 -19.92
N GLU A 248 -20.79 -3.75 -21.22
CA GLU A 248 -19.55 -3.87 -21.99
C GLU A 248 -18.64 -2.64 -21.80
N ARG A 249 -19.17 -1.56 -21.20
CA ARG A 249 -18.47 -0.29 -21.06
C ARG A 249 -18.37 0.13 -19.61
N HIS A 250 -17.18 0.01 -19.05
CA HIS A 250 -16.93 0.37 -17.65
C HIS A 250 -15.43 0.53 -17.40
N ALA A 251 -15.03 1.22 -16.33
CA ALA A 251 -13.65 1.70 -16.16
C ALA A 251 -12.55 0.63 -16.06
N TYR A 252 -12.93 -0.64 -16.01
CA TYR A 252 -12.01 -1.78 -16.01
C TYR A 252 -12.30 -2.74 -17.17
N ALA A 253 -13.11 -2.37 -18.15
CA ALA A 253 -13.30 -3.17 -19.35
C ALA A 253 -11.97 -3.22 -20.12
N THR A 254 -11.74 -4.26 -20.91
CA THR A 254 -10.56 -4.32 -21.80
C THR A 254 -10.99 -3.81 -23.15
N ASP A 255 -10.27 -2.82 -23.69
CA ASP A 255 -10.61 -2.28 -25.00
C ASP A 255 -10.37 -3.33 -26.09
N HIS A 256 -11.31 -3.39 -27.02
CA HIS A 256 -11.24 -4.27 -28.18
C HIS A 256 -10.65 -3.53 -29.38
N PRO A 257 -9.39 -3.83 -29.79
CA PRO A 257 -8.68 -2.93 -30.70
C PRO A 257 -9.40 -2.68 -32.03
N GLY A 258 -9.66 -1.40 -32.34
CA GLY A 258 -10.15 -0.88 -33.61
C GLY A 258 -11.60 -1.23 -33.91
N ASN A 259 -12.42 -1.51 -32.90
CA ASN A 259 -13.85 -1.77 -33.07
C ASN A 259 -14.70 -0.49 -33.08
N GLY A 260 -14.09 0.67 -32.87
CA GLY A 260 -14.70 2.00 -32.81
C GLY A 260 -15.39 2.33 -31.49
N MET A 261 -15.23 1.50 -30.46
CA MET A 261 -15.78 1.69 -29.12
C MET A 261 -14.67 1.90 -28.11
N ASP A 262 -14.96 2.73 -27.11
CA ASP A 262 -14.11 2.96 -25.94
C ASP A 262 -14.82 2.26 -24.78
N GLU A 263 -14.36 1.04 -24.48
CA GLU A 263 -14.96 0.17 -23.48
C GLU A 263 -14.58 0.62 -22.07
N ASN A 264 -13.36 1.09 -21.85
CA ASN A 264 -12.94 1.56 -20.52
C ASN A 264 -13.23 3.06 -20.26
N GLY A 265 -13.66 3.80 -21.28
CA GLY A 265 -13.97 5.22 -21.21
C GLY A 265 -12.72 6.12 -21.15
N LEU A 266 -11.55 5.59 -21.51
CA LEU A 266 -10.25 6.22 -21.36
C LEU A 266 -9.47 6.13 -22.67
N GLY A 267 -8.88 7.24 -23.12
CA GLY A 267 -7.97 7.23 -24.28
C GLY A 267 -8.60 6.92 -25.65
N GLY A 268 -9.90 6.58 -25.70
CA GLY A 268 -10.60 6.19 -26.92
C GLY A 268 -10.36 4.72 -27.33
N ASP A 269 -10.87 4.32 -28.49
CA ASP A 269 -10.69 2.96 -29.02
C ASP A 269 -9.20 2.65 -29.27
N LEU A 270 -8.71 1.60 -28.63
CA LEU A 270 -7.34 1.10 -28.74
C LEU A 270 -7.01 0.81 -30.23
N PRO A 271 -5.98 1.44 -30.84
CA PRO A 271 -5.72 1.25 -32.26
C PRO A 271 -5.31 -0.19 -32.63
N LEU A 272 -5.86 -0.69 -33.75
CA LEU A 272 -5.43 -1.94 -34.37
C LEU A 272 -3.92 -1.93 -34.65
N GLY A 273 -3.18 -2.83 -34.01
CA GLY A 273 -1.73 -2.93 -34.15
C GLY A 273 -0.94 -2.13 -33.12
N ALA A 274 -1.57 -1.65 -32.03
CA ALA A 274 -0.84 -1.33 -30.81
C ALA A 274 -0.02 -2.57 -30.41
N ASP A 275 1.30 -2.52 -30.65
CA ASP A 275 2.20 -3.59 -30.24
C ASP A 275 2.12 -3.69 -28.71
N SER A 276 1.62 -4.83 -28.20
CA SER A 276 1.87 -5.16 -26.79
C SER A 276 3.36 -4.99 -26.55
N PRO A 277 3.81 -4.20 -25.55
CA PRO A 277 5.19 -4.17 -25.13
C PRO A 277 5.51 -5.58 -24.73
N ARG A 278 6.07 -6.32 -25.69
CA ARG A 278 6.46 -7.70 -25.45
C ARG A 278 7.46 -7.61 -24.32
N PRO A 279 7.28 -8.39 -23.24
CA PRO A 279 8.34 -8.54 -22.26
C PRO A 279 9.60 -8.79 -23.07
N VAL A 280 10.59 -7.90 -22.95
CA VAL A 280 11.87 -8.14 -23.58
C VAL A 280 12.36 -9.40 -22.90
N GLN A 281 12.16 -10.55 -23.54
CA GLN A 281 12.85 -11.76 -23.13
C GLN A 281 14.32 -11.41 -23.33
N GLY A 282 14.95 -11.03 -22.23
CA GLY A 282 16.38 -10.81 -22.20
C GLY A 282 17.05 -12.04 -22.79
N PRO A 283 18.19 -11.87 -23.49
CA PRO A 283 18.94 -13.02 -23.96
C PRO A 283 19.14 -13.98 -22.79
N ALA A 284 19.00 -15.29 -23.01
CA ALA A 284 19.27 -16.27 -21.98
C ALA A 284 20.69 -16.02 -21.43
N LEU A 285 20.80 -15.91 -20.11
CA LEU A 285 22.07 -15.77 -19.42
C LEU A 285 23.01 -16.90 -19.89
N ARG A 286 24.27 -16.56 -20.19
CA ARG A 286 25.27 -17.52 -20.69
C ARG A 286 26.31 -17.81 -19.62
N ALA A 287 26.77 -19.05 -19.58
CA ALA A 287 27.90 -19.45 -18.73
C ALA A 287 29.18 -18.70 -19.13
N GLY A 288 30.03 -18.37 -18.13
CA GLY A 288 31.38 -17.82 -18.35
C GLY A 288 31.59 -16.34 -17.96
N GLY A 289 30.69 -15.72 -17.19
CA GLY A 289 30.93 -14.41 -16.57
C GLY A 289 31.59 -14.50 -15.18
N PRO A 290 31.99 -13.37 -14.56
CA PRO A 290 32.49 -13.34 -13.20
C PRO A 290 31.36 -13.58 -12.19
N SER A 291 31.68 -13.60 -10.90
CA SER A 291 30.67 -13.57 -9.84
C SER A 291 29.86 -12.26 -9.92
N LEU A 292 28.58 -12.27 -9.55
CA LEU A 292 27.73 -11.09 -9.47
C LEU A 292 27.23 -10.89 -8.04
N ILE A 293 27.40 -9.68 -7.52
CA ILE A 293 26.79 -9.23 -6.27
C ILE A 293 25.70 -8.22 -6.58
N LEU A 294 24.46 -8.58 -6.24
CA LEU A 294 23.30 -7.71 -6.32
C LEU A 294 22.96 -7.21 -4.92
N ILE A 295 23.16 -5.91 -4.68
CA ILE A 295 22.78 -5.27 -3.43
C ILE A 295 21.46 -4.53 -3.66
N LEU A 296 20.41 -5.01 -2.98
CA LEU A 296 19.09 -4.40 -2.96
C LEU A 296 18.93 -3.59 -1.69
N LEU A 297 18.63 -2.30 -1.84
CA LEU A 297 18.36 -1.38 -0.75
C LEU A 297 16.85 -1.20 -0.61
N GLU A 298 16.31 -1.36 0.58
CA GLU A 298 14.89 -1.17 0.84
C GLU A 298 14.57 0.33 0.97
N THR A 299 13.58 0.82 0.22
CA THR A 299 13.04 2.18 0.41
C THR A 299 14.13 3.28 0.32
N PHE A 300 14.99 3.19 -0.70
CA PHE A 300 16.17 4.05 -0.86
C PHE A 300 16.03 4.95 -2.09
N ARG A 301 16.06 6.27 -1.88
CA ARG A 301 15.87 7.28 -2.94
C ARG A 301 17.11 7.47 -3.82
N GLU A 302 16.87 7.92 -5.05
CA GLU A 302 17.89 8.21 -6.06
C GLU A 302 18.75 9.45 -5.76
N ASP A 303 18.18 10.43 -5.04
CA ASP A 303 18.76 11.76 -4.81
C ASP A 303 19.81 11.78 -3.71
N LEU A 304 19.99 10.64 -3.03
CA LEU A 304 20.89 10.46 -1.90
C LEU A 304 22.36 10.30 -2.29
N LEU A 305 22.66 9.81 -3.50
CA LEU A 305 24.03 9.46 -3.92
C LEU A 305 24.99 10.66 -3.86
N ASP A 306 24.50 11.83 -4.26
CA ASP A 306 25.26 13.08 -4.30
C ASP A 306 24.91 14.04 -3.15
N LEU A 307 24.11 13.57 -2.17
CA LEU A 307 23.68 14.40 -1.06
C LEU A 307 24.78 14.49 0.01
N ASP A 308 24.99 15.71 0.51
CA ASP A 308 25.88 16.00 1.62
C ASP A 308 25.06 16.53 2.81
N PHE A 309 25.42 16.10 4.02
CA PHE A 309 24.90 16.62 5.29
C PHE A 309 25.97 17.51 5.94
N GLY A 310 25.85 18.82 5.73
CA GLY A 310 26.94 19.75 6.03
C GLY A 310 28.14 19.49 5.11
N ASP A 311 29.31 19.21 5.68
CA ASP A 311 30.53 18.90 4.93
C ASP A 311 30.76 17.39 4.74
N GLN A 312 29.81 16.54 5.14
CA GLN A 312 29.93 15.08 5.11
C GLN A 312 29.01 14.48 4.02
N PRO A 313 29.54 13.68 3.08
CA PRO A 313 28.71 12.88 2.20
C PRO A 313 27.79 11.95 3.00
N VAL A 314 26.52 11.89 2.62
CA VAL A 314 25.56 10.98 3.27
C VAL A 314 25.88 9.52 2.92
N ALA A 315 26.26 9.25 1.66
CA ALA A 315 26.55 7.92 1.13
C ALA A 315 27.95 7.81 0.48
N PRO A 316 29.05 7.94 1.24
CA PRO A 316 30.40 7.98 0.70
C PRO A 316 30.84 6.68 -0.01
N ASN A 317 30.43 5.50 0.47
CA ASN A 317 30.83 4.22 -0.14
C ASN A 317 30.12 4.00 -1.48
N LEU A 318 28.82 4.30 -1.56
CA LEU A 318 28.06 4.27 -2.80
C LEU A 318 28.58 5.29 -3.81
N ARG A 319 28.94 6.50 -3.36
CA ARG A 319 29.57 7.52 -4.21
C ARG A 319 30.91 7.05 -4.78
N ALA A 320 31.74 6.40 -3.96
CA ALA A 320 33.00 5.80 -4.41
C ALA A 320 32.75 4.67 -5.42
N LEU A 321 31.80 3.77 -5.13
CA LEU A 321 31.42 2.69 -6.04
C LEU A 321 30.93 3.22 -7.40
N ALA A 322 30.13 4.29 -7.40
CA ALA A 322 29.66 4.94 -8.61
C ALA A 322 30.80 5.57 -9.42
N ALA A 323 31.80 6.15 -8.75
CA ALA A 323 32.98 6.72 -9.40
C ALA A 323 33.90 5.66 -10.03
N GLU A 324 33.99 4.46 -9.43
CA GLU A 324 34.73 3.32 -9.97
C GLU A 324 33.98 2.55 -11.05
N GLY A 325 32.65 2.65 -11.05
CA GLY A 325 31.73 1.99 -11.97
C GLY A 325 31.03 2.99 -12.90
N ALA A 326 29.71 2.91 -12.92
CA ALA A 326 28.82 3.91 -13.49
C ALA A 326 27.53 3.98 -12.65
N SER A 327 26.87 5.14 -12.63
CA SER A 327 25.55 5.31 -12.01
C SER A 327 24.56 6.02 -12.94
N SER A 328 23.26 5.76 -12.73
CA SER A 328 22.16 6.44 -13.42
C SER A 328 21.24 7.11 -12.40
N ARG A 329 20.83 8.35 -12.69
CA ARG A 329 19.76 9.08 -11.96
C ARG A 329 18.39 8.95 -12.63
N ALA A 330 18.34 8.22 -13.75
CA ALA A 330 17.13 7.97 -14.52
C ALA A 330 16.69 6.51 -14.39
N ALA A 331 16.94 5.90 -13.22
CA ALA A 331 16.48 4.56 -12.86
C ALA A 331 15.26 4.65 -11.94
N PHE A 332 14.26 3.81 -12.22
CA PHE A 332 12.97 3.86 -11.54
C PHE A 332 12.38 2.48 -11.28
N ALA A 333 11.68 2.35 -10.16
CA ALA A 333 10.75 1.25 -9.91
C ALA A 333 9.47 1.46 -10.74
N HIS A 334 8.85 0.38 -11.25
CA HIS A 334 7.56 0.53 -11.95
C HIS A 334 6.38 0.66 -10.98
N THR A 335 6.61 0.41 -9.69
CA THR A 335 5.62 0.61 -8.65
C THR A 335 6.34 0.88 -7.32
N PRO A 336 5.80 1.71 -6.42
CA PRO A 336 6.40 1.97 -5.12
C PRO A 336 5.99 0.88 -4.09
N MET A 337 6.17 -0.40 -4.45
CA MET A 337 5.74 -1.56 -3.68
C MET A 337 6.81 -2.64 -3.65
N THR A 338 7.39 -2.92 -2.48
CA THR A 338 8.52 -3.86 -2.27
C THR A 338 8.40 -5.15 -3.08
N TRP A 339 7.31 -5.91 -2.89
CA TRP A 339 7.19 -7.24 -3.48
C TRP A 339 7.05 -7.24 -4.99
N THR A 340 6.22 -6.34 -5.50
CA THR A 340 6.01 -6.19 -6.94
C THR A 340 7.28 -5.68 -7.60
N SER A 341 7.97 -4.70 -7.02
CA SER A 341 9.27 -4.20 -7.51
C SER A 341 10.35 -5.27 -7.53
N ARG A 342 10.47 -6.06 -6.45
CA ARG A 342 11.41 -7.19 -6.40
C ARG A 342 11.07 -8.24 -7.45
N GLY A 343 9.80 -8.51 -7.67
CA GLY A 343 9.36 -9.37 -8.76
C GLY A 343 9.74 -8.83 -10.14
N GLN A 344 9.59 -7.53 -10.37
CA GLN A 344 9.95 -6.88 -11.63
C GLN A 344 11.46 -6.99 -11.88
N LEU A 345 12.27 -6.70 -10.86
CA LEU A 345 13.73 -6.86 -10.88
C LEU A 345 14.15 -8.29 -11.21
N LEU A 346 13.63 -9.26 -10.44
CA LEU A 346 14.09 -10.65 -10.53
C LEU A 346 13.57 -11.39 -11.75
N GLN A 347 12.33 -11.10 -12.19
CA GLN A 347 11.71 -11.75 -13.34
C GLN A 347 11.91 -10.96 -14.64
N GLY A 348 12.32 -9.70 -14.59
CA GLY A 348 12.54 -8.88 -15.79
C GLY A 348 11.25 -8.58 -16.56
N ARG A 349 10.15 -8.33 -15.84
CA ARG A 349 8.83 -8.12 -16.44
C ARG A 349 7.99 -7.14 -15.62
N LEU A 350 7.11 -6.41 -16.30
CA LEU A 350 6.24 -5.41 -15.65
C LEU A 350 5.25 -6.02 -14.66
N VAL A 351 4.70 -7.19 -15.00
CA VAL A 351 3.71 -7.92 -14.19
C VAL A 351 4.34 -9.23 -13.71
N PRO A 352 4.92 -9.27 -12.49
CA PRO A 352 5.47 -10.49 -11.93
C PRO A 352 4.37 -11.51 -11.69
N ALA A 353 4.69 -12.79 -11.86
CA ALA A 353 3.74 -13.87 -11.59
C ALA A 353 4.43 -15.07 -10.92
N PRO A 354 3.74 -15.78 -10.01
CA PRO A 354 4.30 -16.97 -9.37
C PRO A 354 4.78 -18.02 -10.37
N GLY A 355 5.90 -18.68 -10.07
CA GLY A 355 6.44 -19.78 -10.87
C GLY A 355 7.15 -19.35 -12.16
N HIS A 356 7.17 -18.06 -12.50
CA HIS A 356 8.02 -17.56 -13.58
C HIS A 356 9.49 -17.55 -13.18
N PRO A 357 10.41 -17.91 -14.11
CA PRO A 357 11.84 -17.92 -13.83
C PRO A 357 12.33 -16.55 -13.35
N THR A 358 13.27 -16.58 -12.42
CA THR A 358 13.94 -15.40 -11.84
C THR A 358 15.45 -15.42 -12.15
N LEU A 359 16.16 -14.35 -11.79
CA LEU A 359 17.63 -14.35 -11.75
C LEU A 359 18.20 -15.53 -10.95
N ILE A 360 17.52 -15.98 -9.89
CA ILE A 360 17.95 -17.16 -9.12
C ILE A 360 17.96 -18.40 -10.02
N ASP A 361 16.90 -18.60 -10.79
CA ASP A 361 16.78 -19.73 -11.72
C ASP A 361 17.80 -19.63 -12.86
N ASP A 362 17.97 -18.44 -13.41
CA ASP A 362 18.92 -18.18 -14.51
C ASP A 362 20.34 -18.54 -14.11
N PHE A 363 20.81 -18.02 -12.97
CA PHE A 363 22.16 -18.28 -12.47
C PHE A 363 22.36 -19.74 -12.07
N ARG A 364 21.35 -20.39 -11.48
CA ARG A 364 21.41 -21.84 -11.19
C ARG A 364 21.55 -22.65 -12.47
N ALA A 365 20.77 -22.32 -13.50
CA ALA A 365 20.77 -23.04 -14.78
C ALA A 365 22.14 -23.00 -15.49
N ILE A 366 22.91 -21.93 -15.30
CA ILE A 366 24.25 -21.78 -15.87
C ILE A 366 25.39 -22.16 -14.92
N GLY A 367 25.08 -22.80 -13.79
CA GLY A 367 26.08 -23.40 -12.91
C GLY A 367 26.65 -22.49 -11.83
N TYR A 368 26.07 -21.32 -11.55
CA TYR A 368 26.52 -20.47 -10.44
C TYR A 368 26.04 -21.00 -9.09
N GLN A 369 26.85 -20.82 -8.05
CA GLN A 369 26.35 -20.89 -6.68
C GLN A 369 25.49 -19.65 -6.42
N VAL A 370 24.20 -19.84 -6.22
CA VAL A 370 23.27 -18.77 -5.83
C VAL A 370 23.10 -18.68 -4.31
N ALA A 371 23.25 -17.49 -3.75
CA ALA A 371 23.03 -17.17 -2.35
C ALA A 371 22.12 -15.94 -2.17
N TRP A 372 21.27 -15.98 -1.15
CA TRP A 372 20.32 -14.94 -0.81
C TRP A 372 20.39 -14.63 0.69
N ILE A 373 20.64 -13.37 1.04
CA ILE A 373 20.74 -12.89 2.42
C ILE A 373 19.88 -11.64 2.55
N SER A 374 18.94 -11.61 3.49
CA SER A 374 17.98 -10.52 3.59
C SER A 374 17.75 -10.05 5.01
N GLY A 375 17.70 -8.73 5.18
CA GLY A 375 17.30 -8.09 6.43
C GLY A 375 15.80 -8.14 6.74
N GLN A 376 14.96 -8.65 5.84
CA GLN A 376 13.51 -8.79 6.05
C GLN A 376 13.04 -10.24 5.95
N HIS A 377 11.80 -10.50 6.34
CA HIS A 377 11.18 -11.82 6.17
C HIS A 377 10.71 -12.03 4.73
N ASP A 378 11.39 -12.94 4.03
CA ASP A 378 11.20 -13.17 2.60
C ASP A 378 10.27 -14.34 2.24
N GLY A 379 9.54 -14.85 3.23
CA GLY A 379 8.61 -15.98 3.09
C GLY A 379 7.14 -15.60 3.27
N LEU A 380 6.78 -14.32 3.06
CA LEU A 380 5.39 -13.85 3.05
C LEU A 380 4.94 -13.58 1.61
N GLU A 381 3.63 -13.41 1.43
CA GLU A 381 2.99 -13.13 0.13
C GLU A 381 3.81 -12.14 -0.71
N GLY A 382 4.06 -12.52 -1.96
CA GLY A 382 5.03 -11.87 -2.85
C GLY A 382 6.36 -12.63 -2.93
N GLY A 383 7.02 -12.87 -1.79
CA GLY A 383 8.33 -13.55 -1.73
C GLY A 383 8.31 -15.04 -2.07
N GLU A 384 7.29 -15.78 -1.60
CA GLU A 384 7.14 -17.21 -1.93
C GLU A 384 6.91 -17.44 -3.43
N GLY A 385 6.19 -16.51 -4.08
CA GLY A 385 5.95 -16.53 -5.52
C GLY A 385 7.21 -16.30 -6.36
N LEU A 386 8.27 -15.75 -5.77
CA LEU A 386 9.55 -15.47 -6.42
C LEU A 386 10.57 -16.60 -6.27
N GLY A 387 10.23 -17.69 -5.59
CA GLY A 387 11.12 -18.86 -5.50
C GLY A 387 12.46 -18.58 -4.80
N LEU A 388 12.50 -17.59 -3.91
CA LEU A 388 13.75 -17.12 -3.29
C LEU A 388 14.49 -18.21 -2.49
N SER A 389 13.72 -19.09 -1.84
CA SER A 389 14.22 -20.27 -1.13
C SER A 389 14.86 -21.32 -2.04
N GLY A 390 14.76 -21.17 -3.36
CA GLY A 390 15.48 -21.98 -4.35
C GLY A 390 16.98 -21.70 -4.42
N ALA A 391 17.50 -20.68 -3.74
CA ALA A 391 18.93 -20.43 -3.61
C ALA A 391 19.65 -21.59 -2.88
N HIS A 392 20.93 -21.83 -3.19
CA HIS A 392 21.71 -22.88 -2.48
C HIS A 392 22.01 -22.48 -1.04
N PHE A 393 22.12 -21.18 -0.78
CA PHE A 393 22.18 -20.60 0.55
C PHE A 393 21.09 -19.54 0.65
N PHE A 394 20.22 -19.67 1.64
CA PHE A 394 19.13 -18.73 1.88
C PHE A 394 19.12 -18.40 3.37
N ARG A 395 19.13 -17.10 3.68
CA ARG A 395 19.00 -16.59 5.04
C ARG A 395 18.16 -15.32 5.01
N ASP A 396 17.23 -15.20 5.94
CA ASP A 396 16.39 -14.02 6.06
C ASP A 396 16.14 -13.66 7.54
N ALA A 397 15.33 -12.65 7.81
CA ALA A 397 15.10 -12.18 9.18
C ALA A 397 14.48 -13.25 10.12
N ARG A 398 13.93 -14.36 9.61
CA ARG A 398 13.40 -15.46 10.46
C ARG A 398 14.50 -16.22 11.19
N ASP A 399 15.70 -16.22 10.64
CA ASP A 399 16.85 -16.88 11.26
C ASP A 399 17.37 -16.12 12.49
N HIS A 400 16.90 -14.88 12.71
CA HIS A 400 17.36 -13.95 13.74
C HIS A 400 16.21 -13.19 14.41
N ILE A 401 15.10 -13.89 14.68
CA ILE A 401 13.85 -13.37 15.26
C ILE A 401 14.09 -12.57 16.56
N GLU A 402 15.12 -12.92 17.31
CA GLU A 402 15.56 -12.28 18.56
C GLU A 402 16.28 -10.94 18.36
N LEU A 403 16.81 -10.68 17.15
CA LEU A 403 17.55 -9.46 16.80
C LEU A 403 16.69 -8.42 16.07
N ARG A 404 15.36 -8.59 16.10
CA ARG A 404 14.41 -7.70 15.41
C ARG A 404 14.61 -6.23 15.76
N THR A 405 14.51 -5.35 14.77
CA THR A 405 14.63 -3.89 14.94
C THR A 405 13.32 -3.22 15.32
N THR A 406 12.18 -3.94 15.18
CA THR A 406 10.86 -3.42 15.53
C THR A 406 10.23 -4.19 16.70
N PRO A 407 9.42 -3.53 17.56
CA PRO A 407 8.71 -4.21 18.64
C PRO A 407 7.55 -5.09 18.13
N SER A 408 7.20 -4.99 16.85
CA SER A 408 6.12 -5.77 16.25
C SER A 408 6.49 -7.24 16.22
N LYS A 409 5.55 -8.11 16.62
CA LYS A 409 5.69 -9.57 16.49
C LYS A 409 5.15 -10.13 15.18
N ARG A 410 4.64 -9.27 14.30
CA ARG A 410 4.04 -9.70 13.04
C ARG A 410 5.12 -10.13 12.06
N PRO A 411 4.88 -11.20 11.29
CA PRO A 411 5.78 -11.63 10.24
C PRO A 411 6.17 -10.48 9.28
N ILE A 412 5.20 -9.69 8.80
CA ILE A 412 5.45 -8.60 7.82
C ILE A 412 6.28 -7.44 8.38
N SER A 413 6.38 -7.33 9.70
CA SER A 413 7.20 -6.29 10.35
C SER A 413 8.55 -6.84 10.82
N LEU A 414 8.85 -8.10 10.52
CA LEU A 414 10.09 -8.74 10.95
C LEU A 414 11.22 -8.26 10.03
N GLN A 415 12.05 -7.41 10.61
CA GLN A 415 13.26 -6.86 10.02
C GLN A 415 14.40 -6.99 11.03
N VAL A 416 15.62 -7.19 10.54
CA VAL A 416 16.87 -7.19 11.29
C VAL A 416 17.81 -6.16 10.70
N SER A 417 18.71 -5.65 11.53
CA SER A 417 19.58 -4.55 11.18
C SER A 417 20.61 -4.92 10.12
N TRP A 418 21.19 -3.89 9.50
CA TRP A 418 22.29 -4.03 8.57
C TRP A 418 23.48 -4.78 9.17
N GLN A 419 23.71 -4.69 10.49
CA GLN A 419 24.80 -5.42 11.15
C GLN A 419 24.61 -6.93 11.04
N THR A 420 23.39 -7.43 11.20
CA THR A 420 23.06 -8.84 11.05
C THR A 420 23.27 -9.31 9.61
N VAL A 421 22.79 -8.52 8.63
CA VAL A 421 22.96 -8.81 7.20
C VAL A 421 24.45 -8.85 6.80
N VAL A 422 25.25 -7.91 7.30
CA VAL A 422 26.70 -7.90 7.06
C VAL A 422 27.38 -9.10 7.71
N ALA A 423 27.03 -9.44 8.95
CA ALA A 423 27.61 -10.59 9.66
C ALA A 423 27.32 -11.91 8.93
N ASP A 424 26.09 -12.08 8.44
CA ASP A 424 25.70 -13.24 7.65
C ASP A 424 26.45 -13.31 6.32
N THR A 425 26.60 -12.17 5.65
CA THR A 425 27.34 -12.05 4.39
C THR A 425 28.81 -12.44 4.58
N GLU A 426 29.46 -11.88 5.60
CA GLU A 426 30.85 -12.20 5.94
C GLU A 426 31.01 -13.69 6.30
N ALA A 427 30.08 -14.26 7.07
CA ALA A 427 30.11 -15.67 7.46
C ALA A 427 29.95 -16.61 6.26
N PHE A 428 29.01 -16.30 5.37
CA PHE A 428 28.79 -17.06 4.13
C PHE A 428 30.02 -17.01 3.22
N LEU A 429 30.55 -15.80 2.95
CA LEU A 429 31.71 -15.62 2.07
C LEU A 429 32.96 -16.34 2.58
N LYS A 430 33.15 -16.42 3.91
CA LYS A 430 34.26 -17.16 4.53
C LYS A 430 34.14 -18.68 4.40
N THR A 431 32.92 -19.20 4.26
CA THR A 431 32.64 -20.65 4.37
C THR A 431 32.19 -21.30 3.06
N ARG A 432 31.91 -20.50 2.01
CA ARG A 432 31.46 -21.00 0.72
C ARG A 432 32.53 -21.84 -0.01
N GLY A 433 32.07 -22.78 -0.84
CA GLY A 433 32.91 -23.43 -1.84
C GLY A 433 33.26 -22.46 -2.97
N THR A 434 34.48 -22.56 -3.51
CA THR A 434 35.02 -21.68 -4.55
C THR A 434 35.08 -22.34 -5.94
N ASP A 435 34.47 -23.52 -6.09
CA ASP A 435 34.42 -24.32 -7.32
C ASP A 435 33.47 -23.74 -8.38
N ARG A 436 32.55 -22.86 -7.97
CA ARG A 436 31.55 -22.21 -8.83
C ARG A 436 31.64 -20.70 -8.70
N PRO A 437 31.36 -19.93 -9.77
CA PRO A 437 31.13 -18.49 -9.64
C PRO A 437 29.89 -18.24 -8.78
N LEU A 438 29.84 -17.07 -8.13
CA LEU A 438 28.81 -16.71 -7.15
C LEU A 438 27.80 -15.74 -7.76
N PHE A 439 26.51 -15.98 -7.55
CA PHE A 439 25.48 -14.95 -7.62
C PHE A 439 24.96 -14.72 -6.19
N LEU A 440 25.31 -13.58 -5.61
CA LEU A 440 24.95 -13.23 -4.24
C LEU A 440 23.99 -12.04 -4.26
N CYS A 441 22.76 -12.24 -3.79
CA CYS A 441 21.80 -11.18 -3.58
C CYS A 441 21.73 -10.83 -2.08
N ILE A 442 21.84 -9.55 -1.76
CA ILE A 442 21.81 -9.03 -0.39
C ILE A 442 20.75 -7.96 -0.31
N ASN A 443 19.82 -8.05 0.65
CA ASN A 443 18.81 -7.03 0.91
C ASN A 443 19.08 -6.33 2.24
N VAL A 444 19.29 -5.01 2.22
CA VAL A 444 19.53 -4.17 3.42
C VAL A 444 18.32 -3.28 3.66
N VAL A 445 17.77 -3.29 4.88
CA VAL A 445 16.39 -2.83 5.13
C VAL A 445 16.24 -1.59 5.98
N ASP A 446 17.32 -1.12 6.60
CA ASP A 446 17.27 -0.14 7.69
C ASP A 446 16.72 1.24 7.26
N THR A 447 16.74 1.55 5.95
CA THR A 447 16.12 2.75 5.37
C THR A 447 14.60 2.67 5.28
N HIS A 448 14.00 1.51 5.55
CA HIS A 448 12.55 1.39 5.72
C HIS A 448 12.09 2.08 7.01
N PHE A 449 10.85 2.58 7.01
CA PHE A 449 10.19 3.13 8.18
C PHE A 449 10.28 2.18 9.40
N PRO A 450 10.68 2.64 10.60
CA PRO A 450 10.60 4.03 11.10
C PRO A 450 11.92 4.85 11.09
N TYR A 451 12.96 4.43 10.37
CA TYR A 451 14.26 5.12 10.27
C TYR A 451 15.07 5.25 11.58
N ASP A 452 14.60 4.64 12.65
CA ASP A 452 15.20 4.69 13.98
C ASP A 452 15.04 3.35 14.70
N HIS A 453 16.15 2.81 15.18
CA HIS A 453 16.20 1.69 16.12
C HIS A 453 17.53 1.66 16.89
N ASP A 454 17.56 0.94 18.00
CA ASP A 454 18.71 0.87 18.93
C ASP A 454 20.02 0.39 18.29
N GLN A 455 19.94 -0.41 17.23
CA GLN A 455 21.11 -0.88 16.49
C GLN A 455 21.65 0.15 15.46
N LEU A 456 20.97 1.26 15.16
CA LEU A 456 21.56 2.30 14.28
C LEU A 456 22.63 3.11 15.01
N GLU A 457 23.73 3.37 14.32
CA GLU A 457 24.77 4.29 14.78
C GLU A 457 24.40 5.75 14.44
N ASP A 458 24.77 6.69 15.31
CA ASP A 458 24.60 8.12 15.07
C ASP A 458 25.76 8.65 14.20
N ILE A 459 25.77 8.28 12.92
CA ILE A 459 26.81 8.63 11.95
C ILE A 459 26.74 10.11 11.59
N LEU A 460 25.52 10.57 11.32
CA LEU A 460 25.22 11.98 11.10
C LEU A 460 24.73 12.59 12.42
N PRO A 461 25.09 13.85 12.73
CA PRO A 461 24.71 14.50 13.98
C PRO A 461 23.25 15.01 13.94
N VAL A 462 22.31 14.08 13.81
CA VAL A 462 20.87 14.36 13.71
C VAL A 462 20.17 14.05 15.02
N GLU A 463 19.02 14.70 15.26
CA GLU A 463 18.18 14.37 16.40
C GLU A 463 17.32 13.13 16.08
N ARG A 464 17.40 12.11 16.93
CA ARG A 464 16.59 10.89 16.76
C ARG A 464 15.11 11.20 16.96
N ILE A 465 14.26 10.62 16.11
CA ILE A 465 12.81 10.73 16.20
C ILE A 465 12.20 9.34 16.25
N THR A 466 11.47 9.02 17.32
CA THR A 466 10.84 7.71 17.44
C THR A 466 9.58 7.64 16.58
N ARG A 467 9.18 6.44 16.18
CA ARG A 467 7.90 6.19 15.47
C ARG A 467 6.69 6.89 16.12
N ALA A 468 6.65 6.98 17.44
CA ALA A 468 5.53 7.57 18.17
C ALA A 468 5.47 9.10 18.06
N ASP A 469 6.60 9.74 17.76
CA ASP A 469 6.78 11.19 17.73
C ASP A 469 6.70 11.77 16.31
N ILE A 470 6.76 10.94 15.27
CA ILE A 470 6.68 11.36 13.87
C ILE A 470 5.36 12.08 13.58
N ARG A 471 5.46 13.33 13.13
CA ARG A 471 4.37 14.19 12.64
C ARG A 471 4.87 14.95 11.41
N ARG A 472 3.97 15.43 10.55
CA ARG A 472 4.26 16.32 9.41
C ARG A 472 4.87 17.65 9.84
N SER A 473 4.55 18.14 11.04
CA SER A 473 5.24 19.31 11.61
C SER A 473 6.74 19.08 11.82
N ASP A 474 7.15 17.82 11.93
CA ASP A 474 8.52 17.39 12.15
C ASP A 474 9.16 16.84 10.87
N ALA A 475 8.59 17.11 9.68
CA ALA A 475 9.06 16.57 8.39
C ALA A 475 10.58 16.67 8.20
N ARG A 476 11.18 17.81 8.59
CA ARG A 476 12.63 17.99 8.56
C ARG A 476 13.38 16.99 9.47
N ARG A 477 12.94 16.78 10.71
CA ARG A 477 13.56 15.83 11.64
C ARG A 477 13.41 14.39 11.15
N VAL A 478 12.28 14.06 10.54
CA VAL A 478 12.04 12.74 9.91
C VAL A 478 13.01 12.52 8.76
N TRP A 479 13.17 13.51 7.87
CA TRP A 479 14.14 13.46 6.78
C TRP A 479 15.58 13.30 7.31
N GLU A 480 15.98 14.09 8.31
CA GLU A 480 17.31 13.99 8.92
C GLU A 480 17.56 12.61 9.56
N ALA A 481 16.56 12.03 10.25
CA ALA A 481 16.66 10.66 10.76
C ALA A 481 16.82 9.62 9.65
N TYR A 482 16.07 9.77 8.54
CA TYR A 482 16.25 8.94 7.36
C TYR A 482 17.68 9.05 6.79
N LEU A 483 18.24 10.27 6.68
CA LEU A 483 19.62 10.45 6.21
C LEU A 483 20.65 9.71 7.10
N ASN A 484 20.43 9.65 8.41
CA ASN A 484 21.31 8.87 9.29
C ASN A 484 21.16 7.35 9.05
N SER A 485 19.94 6.87 8.79
CA SER A 485 19.73 5.48 8.37
C SER A 485 20.43 5.18 7.04
N VAL A 486 20.32 6.08 6.06
CA VAL A 486 21.04 6.00 4.77
C VAL A 486 22.54 5.87 4.97
N ALA A 487 23.14 6.67 5.87
CA ALA A 487 24.57 6.58 6.17
C ALA A 487 24.97 5.23 6.79
N ASN A 488 24.07 4.60 7.57
CA ASN A 488 24.30 3.26 8.14
C ASN A 488 24.24 2.19 7.04
N VAL A 489 23.26 2.29 6.14
CA VAL A 489 23.15 1.41 4.96
C VAL A 489 24.37 1.55 4.06
N ASP A 490 24.84 2.77 3.79
CA ASP A 490 26.07 3.01 3.02
C ASP A 490 27.30 2.35 3.66
N ARG A 491 27.43 2.42 4.99
CA ARG A 491 28.47 1.70 5.73
C ARG A 491 28.35 0.19 5.57
N ALA A 492 27.14 -0.35 5.61
CA ALA A 492 26.90 -1.76 5.38
C ALA A 492 27.37 -2.19 3.98
N VAL A 493 27.06 -1.39 2.96
CA VAL A 493 27.53 -1.59 1.58
C VAL A 493 29.06 -1.61 1.52
N GLY A 494 29.74 -0.65 2.15
CA GLY A 494 31.20 -0.64 2.21
C GLY A 494 31.79 -1.92 2.82
N ARG A 495 31.19 -2.44 3.89
CA ARG A 495 31.62 -3.70 4.53
C ARG A 495 31.33 -4.93 3.67
N ILE A 496 30.18 -4.98 3.00
CA ILE A 496 29.82 -6.05 2.07
C ILE A 496 30.84 -6.12 0.93
N LEU A 497 31.16 -4.98 0.32
CA LEU A 497 32.13 -4.89 -0.77
C LEU A 497 33.53 -5.32 -0.33
N ALA A 498 33.98 -4.89 0.84
CA ALA A 498 35.27 -5.30 1.40
C ALA A 498 35.32 -6.82 1.69
N ALA A 499 34.22 -7.40 2.20
CA ALA A 499 34.13 -8.84 2.43
C ALA A 499 34.13 -9.63 1.12
N ALA A 500 33.45 -9.12 0.09
CA ALA A 500 33.43 -9.68 -1.25
C ALA A 500 34.81 -9.65 -1.90
N GLU A 501 35.50 -8.52 -1.87
CA GLU A 501 36.85 -8.37 -2.40
C GLU A 501 37.84 -9.33 -1.72
N ALA A 502 37.76 -9.46 -0.39
CA ALA A 502 38.58 -10.41 0.35
C ALA A 502 38.31 -11.89 -0.04
N ALA A 503 37.08 -12.22 -0.42
CA ALA A 503 36.68 -13.59 -0.75
C ALA A 503 36.80 -13.94 -2.24
N LEU A 504 36.66 -12.95 -3.14
CA LEU A 504 36.56 -13.14 -4.59
C LEU A 504 37.71 -12.49 -5.38
N GLY A 505 38.54 -11.65 -4.73
CA GLY A 505 39.51 -10.80 -5.45
C GLY A 505 38.80 -9.80 -6.37
N ASP A 506 39.39 -9.51 -7.54
CA ASP A 506 38.79 -8.61 -8.55
C ASP A 506 37.79 -9.31 -9.49
N ASP A 507 37.46 -10.58 -9.26
CA ASP A 507 36.64 -11.42 -10.16
C ASP A 507 35.14 -11.37 -9.83
N PHE A 508 34.61 -10.15 -9.65
CA PHE A 508 33.18 -9.93 -9.46
C PHE A 508 32.68 -8.61 -10.04
N ALA A 509 31.42 -8.64 -10.47
CA ALA A 509 30.62 -7.48 -10.82
C ALA A 509 29.68 -7.12 -9.66
N VAL A 510 29.29 -5.85 -9.59
CA VAL A 510 28.35 -5.32 -8.59
C VAL A 510 27.23 -4.58 -9.29
N VAL A 511 26.00 -4.84 -8.86
CA VAL A 511 24.82 -4.01 -9.15
C VAL A 511 24.22 -3.59 -7.82
N VAL A 512 24.07 -2.30 -7.59
CA VAL A 512 23.33 -1.74 -6.45
C VAL A 512 22.08 -1.05 -6.98
N THR A 513 20.93 -1.39 -6.41
CA THR A 513 19.65 -0.75 -6.72
C THR A 513 18.74 -0.73 -5.50
N ALA A 514 17.61 -0.04 -5.58
CA ALA A 514 16.53 -0.14 -4.61
C ALA A 514 15.28 -0.78 -5.20
N ASP A 515 14.37 -1.22 -4.34
CA ASP A 515 13.04 -1.69 -4.72
C ASP A 515 12.10 -0.51 -5.05
N HIS A 516 12.16 0.58 -4.29
CA HIS A 516 11.50 1.85 -4.54
C HIS A 516 12.08 2.96 -3.62
N GLY A 517 11.59 4.19 -3.78
CA GLY A 517 11.89 5.34 -2.92
C GLY A 517 10.81 5.58 -1.85
N GLU A 518 10.80 6.76 -1.26
CA GLU A 518 9.81 7.15 -0.24
C GLU A 518 9.57 8.67 -0.16
N ALA A 519 8.32 9.05 0.10
CA ALA A 519 7.95 10.44 0.35
C ALA A 519 8.18 10.81 1.82
N PHE A 520 8.67 12.02 2.05
CA PHE A 520 8.90 12.65 3.35
C PHE A 520 8.09 13.96 3.47
N TYR A 521 6.81 13.90 3.10
CA TYR A 521 5.82 14.99 3.11
C TYR A 521 5.90 16.02 1.97
N GLU A 522 6.65 15.77 0.89
CA GLU A 522 6.67 16.64 -0.30
C GLU A 522 5.26 16.83 -0.89
N GLU A 523 4.49 15.74 -1.00
CA GLU A 523 3.10 15.72 -1.47
C GLU A 523 2.10 15.57 -0.31
N GLY A 524 2.52 15.91 0.91
CA GLY A 524 1.64 15.96 2.09
C GLY A 524 1.47 14.69 2.90
N PHE A 525 2.10 13.58 2.49
CA PHE A 525 2.16 12.31 3.23
C PHE A 525 3.61 11.81 3.39
N LEU A 526 3.84 10.96 4.39
CA LEU A 526 5.09 10.23 4.60
C LEU A 526 4.88 8.79 4.17
N GLY A 527 5.84 8.17 3.48
CA GLY A 527 5.76 6.78 3.09
C GLY A 527 5.67 6.58 1.57
N HIS A 528 5.26 5.37 1.20
CA HIS A 528 5.24 4.91 -0.19
C HIS A 528 3.94 4.16 -0.50
N GLY A 529 3.71 3.84 -1.77
CA GLY A 529 2.45 3.22 -2.17
C GLY A 529 1.29 4.21 -2.25
N GLN A 530 1.57 5.52 -2.40
CA GLN A 530 0.55 6.56 -2.57
C GLN A 530 0.70 7.35 -3.88
N ALA A 531 1.90 7.47 -4.47
CA ALA A 531 2.06 8.17 -5.74
C ALA A 531 3.17 7.59 -6.64
N LEU A 532 3.08 7.91 -7.94
CA LEU A 532 4.06 7.55 -8.98
C LEU A 532 5.04 8.71 -9.26
N ASP A 533 5.44 9.41 -8.20
CA ASP A 533 6.39 10.52 -8.28
C ASP A 533 7.85 10.04 -8.22
N VAL A 534 8.80 10.97 -8.38
CA VAL A 534 10.24 10.62 -8.28
C VAL A 534 10.66 10.23 -6.87
N ALA A 535 10.04 10.81 -5.83
CA ALA A 535 10.40 10.51 -4.45
C ALA A 535 10.12 9.04 -4.10
N GLN A 536 9.00 8.48 -4.57
CA GLN A 536 8.59 7.10 -4.32
C GLN A 536 9.08 6.11 -5.37
N SER A 537 9.36 6.53 -6.60
CA SER A 537 9.74 5.59 -7.66
C SER A 537 11.17 5.73 -8.16
N GLY A 538 11.84 6.86 -7.91
CA GLY A 538 13.26 7.04 -8.22
C GLY A 538 14.12 6.16 -7.32
N ILE A 539 15.02 5.40 -7.92
CA ILE A 539 15.92 4.48 -7.22
C ILE A 539 17.38 4.74 -7.62
N PRO A 540 18.36 4.51 -6.74
CA PRO A 540 19.75 4.46 -7.15
C PRO A 540 19.94 3.31 -8.14
N LEU A 541 20.80 3.49 -9.13
CA LEU A 541 21.35 2.39 -9.92
C LEU A 541 22.84 2.61 -10.09
N ILE A 542 23.64 1.72 -9.50
CA ILE A 542 25.10 1.73 -9.60
C ILE A 542 25.56 0.38 -10.13
N VAL A 543 26.41 0.39 -11.14
CA VAL A 543 26.91 -0.83 -11.78
C VAL A 543 28.43 -0.75 -11.91
N LYS A 544 29.13 -1.74 -11.37
CA LYS A 544 30.59 -1.89 -11.48
C LYS A 544 30.92 -3.26 -12.09
N GLY A 545 31.86 -3.27 -13.02
CA GLY A 545 32.39 -4.47 -13.65
C GLY A 545 31.57 -5.01 -14.81
N ILE A 546 30.36 -4.52 -15.04
CA ILE A 546 29.55 -4.85 -16.23
C ILE A 546 29.74 -3.77 -17.29
N GLN A 547 30.03 -4.17 -18.52
CA GLN A 547 30.24 -3.25 -19.65
C GLN A 547 29.04 -3.32 -20.59
N GLY A 548 28.74 -2.22 -21.28
CA GLY A 548 27.64 -2.23 -22.24
C GLY A 548 27.04 -0.86 -22.46
N THR A 549 25.84 -0.84 -23.02
CA THR A 549 25.06 0.36 -23.27
C THR A 549 23.66 0.16 -22.74
N TRP A 550 23.31 0.93 -21.71
CA TRP A 550 22.05 0.79 -20.97
C TRP A 550 21.18 2.03 -21.25
N PRO A 551 19.90 1.86 -21.64
CA PRO A 551 19.07 2.96 -22.10
C PRO A 551 18.47 3.74 -20.92
N GLU A 552 18.39 5.07 -20.96
CA GLU A 552 17.67 5.87 -19.95
C GLU A 552 16.38 6.47 -20.53
N PRO A 553 15.24 6.45 -19.80
CA PRO A 553 15.09 5.93 -18.43
C PRO A 553 15.12 4.39 -18.33
N ILE A 554 15.59 3.88 -17.19
CA ILE A 554 15.71 2.45 -16.86
C ILE A 554 14.64 2.05 -15.86
N GLY A 555 13.97 0.92 -16.11
CA GLY A 555 13.08 0.26 -15.16
C GLY A 555 13.72 -0.93 -14.47
N LEU A 556 13.23 -1.26 -13.27
CA LEU A 556 13.61 -2.52 -12.60
C LEU A 556 13.40 -3.76 -13.51
N ALA A 557 12.34 -3.76 -14.33
CA ALA A 557 12.06 -4.87 -15.25
C ALA A 557 13.11 -5.01 -16.37
N ASP A 558 13.93 -3.99 -16.63
CA ASP A 558 15.00 -4.06 -17.64
C ASP A 558 16.24 -4.79 -17.11
N LEU A 559 16.47 -4.74 -15.79
CA LEU A 559 17.75 -5.12 -15.19
C LEU A 559 18.10 -6.59 -15.42
N ARG A 560 17.14 -7.51 -15.31
CA ARG A 560 17.39 -8.94 -15.60
C ARG A 560 17.95 -9.14 -17.01
N GLY A 561 17.33 -8.52 -18.02
CA GLY A 561 17.74 -8.67 -19.41
C GLY A 561 19.07 -7.99 -19.72
N LEU A 562 19.33 -6.82 -19.12
CA LEU A 562 20.59 -6.10 -19.24
C LEU A 562 21.74 -6.87 -18.59
N ILE A 563 21.54 -7.42 -17.38
CA ILE A 563 22.51 -8.30 -16.70
C ILE A 563 22.77 -9.53 -17.56
N ALA A 564 21.72 -10.19 -18.06
CA ALA A 564 21.88 -11.41 -18.85
C ALA A 564 22.65 -11.20 -20.16
N ARG A 565 22.46 -10.04 -20.79
CA ARG A 565 23.17 -9.64 -22.01
C ARG A 565 24.63 -9.32 -21.76
N ASP A 566 24.93 -8.55 -20.70
CA ASP A 566 26.21 -7.85 -20.58
C ASP A 566 27.18 -8.49 -19.58
N LEU A 567 26.69 -9.23 -18.57
CA LEU A 567 27.54 -9.89 -17.59
C LEU A 567 28.58 -10.86 -18.20
N PRO A 568 28.27 -11.64 -19.27
CA PRO A 568 29.28 -12.48 -19.94
C PRO A 568 30.45 -11.69 -20.56
N HIS A 569 30.34 -10.37 -20.66
CA HIS A 569 31.35 -9.47 -21.20
C HIS A 569 31.95 -8.54 -20.13
N ALA A 570 31.70 -8.83 -18.86
CA ALA A 570 32.21 -8.09 -17.71
C ALA A 570 33.75 -8.04 -17.70
N ARG A 571 34.27 -6.96 -17.12
CA ARG A 571 35.70 -6.68 -16.96
C ARG A 571 35.95 -6.03 -15.60
N PRO A 572 37.12 -6.20 -14.98
CA PRO A 572 37.43 -5.49 -13.74
C PRO A 572 37.32 -3.96 -13.93
N GLY A 573 36.55 -3.31 -13.05
CA GLY A 573 36.36 -1.86 -13.03
C GLY A 573 35.47 -1.29 -14.15
N GLY A 574 35.10 -0.02 -14.01
CA GLY A 574 34.18 0.67 -14.92
C GLY A 574 32.75 0.15 -14.84
N GLY A 575 31.88 0.69 -15.67
CA GLY A 575 30.47 0.33 -15.72
C GLY A 575 29.87 0.53 -17.13
N PRO A 576 28.58 0.25 -17.31
CA PRO A 576 27.90 0.48 -18.57
C PRO A 576 27.88 1.97 -18.88
N ARG A 577 27.82 2.31 -20.17
CA ARG A 577 27.46 3.66 -20.60
C ARG A 577 25.95 3.79 -20.58
N PHE A 578 25.45 4.71 -19.76
CA PHE A 578 24.05 5.11 -19.79
C PHE A 578 23.80 6.06 -20.99
N LEU A 579 22.79 5.76 -21.79
CA LEU A 579 22.40 6.55 -22.96
C LEU A 579 20.95 6.97 -22.84
N SER A 580 20.71 8.28 -22.75
CA SER A 580 19.38 8.84 -22.88
C SER A 580 18.75 8.46 -24.22
N ASP A 581 17.57 7.85 -24.14
CA ASP A 581 16.70 7.52 -25.26
C ASP A 581 15.42 8.37 -25.17
N PRO A 582 15.34 9.49 -25.91
CA PRO A 582 14.17 10.38 -25.94
C PRO A 582 12.86 9.69 -26.31
N GLY A 583 12.92 8.59 -27.06
CA GLY A 583 11.75 7.84 -27.50
C GLY A 583 11.27 6.83 -26.46
N ARG A 584 12.09 6.50 -25.47
CA ARG A 584 11.77 5.50 -24.45
C ARG A 584 10.74 6.06 -23.48
N ARG A 585 9.75 5.22 -23.15
CA ARG A 585 8.72 5.48 -22.15
C ARG A 585 8.78 4.37 -21.11
N LEU A 586 8.85 4.75 -19.85
CA LEU A 586 8.78 3.83 -18.73
C LEU A 586 7.36 3.82 -18.17
N PHE A 587 6.68 2.68 -18.27
CA PHE A 587 5.36 2.49 -17.69
C PHE A 587 5.45 2.19 -16.19
N GLN A 588 4.60 2.81 -15.39
CA GLN A 588 4.48 2.63 -13.95
C GLN A 588 3.01 2.47 -13.56
N TYR A 589 2.73 1.74 -12.49
CA TYR A 589 1.36 1.51 -12.02
C TYR A 589 1.28 1.29 -10.51
N MET A 590 0.10 1.54 -9.95
CA MET A 590 -0.24 1.25 -8.55
C MET A 590 -1.55 0.47 -8.46
N GLY A 591 -1.57 -0.52 -7.58
CA GLY A 591 -2.63 -1.54 -7.53
C GLY A 591 -2.21 -2.80 -8.29
N SER A 592 -3.18 -3.57 -8.77
CA SER A 592 -2.92 -4.65 -9.71
C SER A 592 -2.88 -4.10 -11.13
N VAL A 593 -2.32 -4.83 -12.09
CA VAL A 593 -2.32 -4.38 -13.50
C VAL A 593 -3.73 -4.46 -14.10
N GLU A 594 -4.58 -5.34 -13.58
CA GLU A 594 -5.97 -5.51 -14.00
C GLU A 594 -6.89 -4.41 -13.45
N HIS A 595 -6.62 -3.95 -12.22
CA HIS A 595 -7.38 -2.90 -11.55
C HIS A 595 -6.43 -1.88 -10.91
N PRO A 596 -5.64 -1.14 -11.73
CA PRO A 596 -4.81 -0.09 -11.17
C PRO A 596 -5.71 1.05 -10.69
N HIS A 597 -5.26 1.77 -9.67
CA HIS A 597 -5.90 3.03 -9.27
C HIS A 597 -5.10 4.23 -9.78
N ARG A 598 -3.81 4.04 -10.12
CA ARG A 598 -2.95 5.03 -10.78
C ARG A 598 -2.04 4.36 -11.79
N ILE A 599 -1.79 5.04 -12.90
CA ILE A 599 -0.84 4.66 -13.95
C ILE A 599 0.01 5.87 -14.34
N ALA A 600 1.23 5.62 -14.82
CA ALA A 600 2.09 6.69 -15.33
C ALA A 600 3.02 6.26 -16.46
N LEU A 601 3.36 7.21 -17.33
CA LEU A 601 4.45 7.11 -18.30
C LEU A 601 5.53 8.12 -17.94
N ARG A 602 6.78 7.69 -17.94
CA ARG A 602 7.94 8.52 -17.61
C ARG A 602 8.96 8.56 -18.74
N TRP A 603 9.48 9.75 -19.04
CA TRP A 603 10.49 10.00 -20.06
C TRP A 603 11.21 11.32 -19.82
N GLU A 604 12.51 11.42 -20.15
CA GLU A 604 13.29 12.68 -20.10
C GLU A 604 13.05 13.56 -18.84
N GLY A 605 12.95 12.96 -17.66
CA GLY A 605 12.68 13.68 -16.40
C GLY A 605 11.24 14.20 -16.24
N ARG A 606 10.34 13.88 -17.17
CA ARG A 606 8.90 14.14 -17.13
C ARG A 606 8.13 12.88 -16.75
N VAL A 607 6.96 13.08 -16.17
CA VAL A 607 5.99 12.03 -15.88
C VAL A 607 4.60 12.52 -16.24
N ALA A 608 3.85 11.69 -16.97
CA ALA A 608 2.41 11.83 -17.13
C ALA A 608 1.76 10.78 -16.24
N THR A 609 1.01 11.22 -15.24
CA THR A 609 0.30 10.36 -14.29
C THR A 609 -1.19 10.52 -14.48
N HIS A 610 -1.94 9.43 -14.36
CA HIS A 610 -3.39 9.45 -14.34
C HIS A 610 -3.93 8.65 -13.15
N GLU A 611 -4.89 9.24 -12.45
CA GLU A 611 -5.67 8.57 -11.42
C GLU A 611 -6.94 8.03 -12.06
N LEU A 612 -7.11 6.71 -12.04
CA LEU A 612 -8.31 6.10 -12.61
C LEU A 612 -9.56 6.45 -11.78
N ALA A 613 -9.38 6.90 -10.54
CA ALA A 613 -10.47 7.43 -9.71
C ALA A 613 -11.00 8.79 -10.18
N ASP A 614 -10.27 9.52 -11.04
CA ASP A 614 -10.67 10.82 -11.57
C ASP A 614 -11.43 10.67 -12.90
N PRO A 615 -12.39 11.56 -13.20
CA PRO A 615 -12.99 11.59 -14.53
C PRO A 615 -11.93 11.87 -15.60
N PRO A 616 -12.00 11.21 -16.77
CA PRO A 616 -11.06 11.46 -17.86
C PRO A 616 -11.09 12.93 -18.28
N PRO A 617 -9.96 13.46 -18.78
CA PRO A 617 -9.92 14.81 -19.33
C PRO A 617 -10.97 14.95 -20.46
N ARG A 618 -11.67 16.09 -20.49
CA ARG A 618 -12.69 16.37 -21.53
C ARG A 618 -12.14 16.34 -22.96
N GLU A 619 -10.85 16.62 -23.10
CA GLU A 619 -10.07 16.42 -24.31
C GLU A 619 -8.80 15.68 -23.91
N PRO A 620 -8.64 14.40 -24.31
CA PRO A 620 -7.41 13.65 -24.13
C PRO A 620 -6.20 14.41 -24.68
N SER A 621 -5.11 14.45 -23.91
CA SER A 621 -3.81 14.78 -24.50
C SER A 621 -3.26 13.54 -25.21
N PRO A 622 -2.40 13.70 -26.24
CA PRO A 622 -1.72 12.56 -26.86
C PRO A 622 -0.95 11.70 -25.85
N ASP A 623 -0.38 12.32 -24.81
CA ASP A 623 0.32 11.62 -23.74
C ASP A 623 -0.62 10.76 -22.88
N PHE A 624 -1.90 11.17 -22.74
CA PHE A 624 -2.93 10.40 -22.03
C PHE A 624 -3.35 9.18 -22.85
N ASP A 625 -3.57 9.33 -24.15
CA ASP A 625 -3.90 8.20 -25.04
C ASP A 625 -2.74 7.18 -25.07
N GLU A 626 -1.50 7.66 -25.18
CA GLU A 626 -0.31 6.80 -25.13
C GLU A 626 -0.23 6.02 -23.80
N LEU A 627 -0.54 6.67 -22.67
CA LEU A 627 -0.55 6.07 -21.35
C LEU A 627 -1.60 4.95 -21.22
N ILE A 628 -2.83 5.20 -21.65
CA ILE A 628 -3.91 4.22 -21.58
C ILE A 628 -3.63 3.04 -22.51
N HIS A 629 -3.25 3.30 -23.75
CA HIS A 629 -2.92 2.24 -24.69
C HIS A 629 -1.73 1.40 -24.20
N ALA A 630 -0.71 2.02 -23.59
CA ALA A 630 0.39 1.29 -22.96
C ALA A 630 -0.12 0.40 -21.80
N TRP A 631 -0.98 0.90 -20.93
CA TRP A 631 -1.57 0.08 -19.86
C TRP A 631 -2.35 -1.12 -20.40
N GLU A 632 -3.28 -0.92 -21.34
CA GLU A 632 -4.09 -1.99 -21.94
C GLU A 632 -3.20 -3.04 -22.62
N SER A 633 -2.13 -2.59 -23.27
CA SER A 633 -1.17 -3.47 -23.94
C SER A 633 -0.37 -4.34 -22.95
N VAL A 634 -0.05 -3.82 -21.76
CA VAL A 634 0.58 -4.57 -20.66
C VAL A 634 -0.41 -5.55 -20.05
N ARG A 635 -1.66 -5.12 -19.85
CA ARG A 635 -2.76 -5.94 -19.31
C ARG A 635 -3.07 -7.13 -20.22
N ALA A 636 -3.25 -6.90 -21.52
CA ALA A 636 -3.50 -7.95 -22.51
C ALA A 636 -2.31 -8.94 -22.66
N GLY A 637 -1.07 -8.45 -22.53
CA GLY A 637 0.14 -9.27 -22.59
C GLY A 637 0.40 -10.13 -21.35
N GLY A 638 -0.28 -9.85 -20.22
CA GLY A 638 -0.18 -10.62 -18.99
C GLY A 638 -0.90 -11.98 -19.03
N ASP A 639 -1.90 -12.12 -19.91
CA ASP A 639 -2.84 -13.25 -19.92
C ASP A 639 -2.41 -14.46 -20.78
N THR A 640 -1.13 -14.56 -21.18
CA THR A 640 -0.64 -15.71 -21.97
C THR A 640 -0.44 -17.00 -21.15
N GLY A 641 -1.12 -17.13 -20.01
CA GLY A 641 -1.08 -18.27 -19.11
C GLY A 641 -2.43 -18.96 -18.98
N ARG A 642 -3.03 -19.39 -20.10
CA ARG A 642 -4.08 -20.42 -20.11
C ARG A 642 -3.57 -21.71 -20.72
#